data_AF-M1N6X4-F1
#
_entry.id   AF-M1N6X4-F1
#
_cell.length_a   1.000
_cell.length_b   1.000
_cell.length_c   1.000
_cell.angle_alpha   90.00
_cell.angle_beta   90.00
_cell.angle_gamma   90.00
#
_symmetry.space_group_name_H-M   'P 1'
#
loop_
_entity.id
_entity.type
_entity.pdbx_description
1 polymer ?
#
loop_
_entity_poly.entity_id
_entity_poly.type
_entity_poly.pdbx_seq_one_letter_code
_entity_poly.pdbx_strand_id
1 'polypeptide(L)'
;MRTKKFSLRKIISYLLIFTVFFTVLQIGNTNKANAATQETTQVPGLVINIGDLTENVTRIVDKDSLGGYICEYLPIGKGLTLTSTSGYSITSVTSNSTNMVIGQIGNASGGQNYTISSITDYSDFILTVTIKDSAGNSVTYPIKMRFEADSSLDFNTLRVTLDSQTPQNFPYSQIDANGNYSMKADATINTAKIELLDISGTPMTFTVNGASSNIVNLVGGDNIIKIKRTNQNVSKQYTLVITKKGLPKLQALVPSTGALTPAFDKDVNEYIVTVPTDQTTVSFIPTAVDNSSTIKVNGVSVASGSKSQNIKLSEGNNEVDIVLTTKDGDVGTYIVNVTRTPLFRSTGLTSLTLTSGTLSPTFNKGITEYTATVENSITSVGVTPTAEDPNATITVNGKKVPSAATSPNISLDEGVNTINVKVTDTKGNTQTYVVNVTRKYSKDNVNLATLSVTDGTLSPKFDPETYLYSVKVAKNIEKVRILFSAQNDSAKIKVNGKEYTNGQSDYIKLEVGANNVDVQVVAEDGTTTTTYKLSLIRGDIEGKNQWVLVAGEWRFYNAAGIQVKNDWVKYDNQWYFCDINGDRKTGWIFESGNWYYLNDDGIMITGWQYDKGYWYYLQGDGSMRTNAWATYDGKWYYFNNYGQLQTGWYFYKGKYYYMDDHGVMQKGWVTYDKNKYYLNDDGSMRTGWLYTGKIWYYLDDSGMMVRGWKNIGGKNYYFDANGVMKTGMFFLDGQWINLNNA
;
A
#
# COMPACT_ATOMS: atom_id res chain seq x y z
N MET A 1 -13.36 3.66 29.56
CA MET A 1 -14.63 4.40 29.34
C MET A 1 -14.50 5.34 28.15
N ARG A 2 -15.07 4.97 27.00
CA ARG A 2 -15.59 5.90 25.98
C ARG A 2 -16.55 5.10 25.10
N THR A 3 -17.79 5.55 25.11
CA THR A 3 -19.01 4.90 24.65
C THR A 3 -19.07 4.82 23.11
N LYS A 4 -19.13 3.59 22.56
CA LYS A 4 -19.50 3.38 21.16
C LYS A 4 -21.00 3.65 21.01
N LYS A 5 -21.35 4.81 20.42
CA LYS A 5 -22.70 5.10 19.94
C LYS A 5 -23.07 4.09 18.86
N PHE A 6 -23.97 3.16 19.17
CA PHE A 6 -24.66 2.34 18.18
C PHE A 6 -25.62 3.24 17.40
N SER A 7 -25.35 3.40 16.11
CA SER A 7 -26.24 4.09 15.17
C SER A 7 -27.38 3.14 14.79
N LEU A 8 -28.53 3.34 15.40
CA LEU A 8 -29.80 2.60 15.20
C LEU A 8 -30.46 2.87 13.83
N ARG A 9 -29.70 3.32 12.82
CA ARG A 9 -30.19 3.61 11.46
C ARG A 9 -29.74 2.59 10.41
N LYS A 10 -29.00 1.54 10.78
CA LYS A 10 -28.61 0.43 9.89
C LYS A 10 -29.41 -0.87 10.08
N ILE A 11 -30.44 -0.86 10.92
CA ILE A 11 -31.32 -2.03 11.15
C ILE A 11 -32.65 -1.92 10.38
N ILE A 12 -32.97 -0.75 9.79
CA ILE A 12 -34.25 -0.55 9.07
C ILE A 12 -34.10 -0.68 7.54
N SER A 13 -32.88 -0.73 6.98
CA SER A 13 -32.68 -0.98 5.54
C SER A 13 -32.38 -2.45 5.18
N TYR A 14 -32.23 -3.33 6.17
CA TYR A 14 -32.21 -4.79 5.96
C TYR A 14 -33.59 -5.44 6.14
N LEU A 15 -34.64 -4.64 6.36
CA LEU A 15 -36.03 -5.11 6.47
C LEU A 15 -36.88 -4.80 5.22
N LEU A 16 -36.29 -4.28 4.14
CA LEU A 16 -37.03 -3.88 2.93
C LEU A 16 -36.48 -4.43 1.59
N ILE A 17 -35.54 -5.38 1.65
CA ILE A 17 -35.15 -6.18 0.49
C ILE A 17 -35.19 -7.65 0.92
N PHE A 18 -36.38 -8.09 1.34
CA PHE A 18 -36.75 -9.50 1.44
C PHE A 18 -38.25 -9.67 1.11
N THR A 19 -38.70 -8.92 0.09
CA THR A 19 -40.05 -8.98 -0.48
C THR A 19 -39.93 -8.75 -1.98
N VAL A 20 -39.50 -9.77 -2.72
CA VAL A 20 -39.94 -10.21 -4.07
C VAL A 20 -39.11 -11.47 -4.37
N PHE A 21 -39.76 -12.56 -4.78
CA PHE A 21 -39.24 -13.92 -4.99
C PHE A 21 -39.17 -14.83 -3.75
N PHE A 22 -40.35 -15.18 -3.23
CA PHE A 22 -40.67 -16.58 -2.90
C PHE A 22 -42.20 -16.69 -2.83
N THR A 23 -42.81 -17.08 -3.94
CA THR A 23 -44.21 -17.56 -3.94
C THR A 23 -44.25 -18.88 -4.67
N VAL A 24 -43.71 -19.93 -4.06
CA VAL A 24 -44.26 -21.30 -4.12
C VAL A 24 -43.77 -22.05 -2.87
N LEU A 25 -44.71 -22.73 -2.19
CA LEU A 25 -44.53 -23.80 -1.18
C LEU A 25 -44.09 -23.43 0.27
N GLN A 26 -45.08 -23.13 1.12
CA GLN A 26 -45.45 -23.93 2.30
C GLN A 26 -46.49 -23.15 3.13
N ILE A 27 -47.77 -23.37 2.86
CA ILE A 27 -48.81 -23.19 3.89
C ILE A 27 -49.02 -24.56 4.49
N GLY A 28 -48.34 -24.80 5.62
CA GLY A 28 -48.77 -25.78 6.59
C GLY A 28 -50.02 -25.26 7.31
N ASN A 29 -51.01 -26.16 7.43
CA ASN A 29 -52.09 -26.18 8.42
C ASN A 29 -52.49 -24.84 9.05
N THR A 30 -53.46 -24.18 8.42
CA THR A 30 -54.49 -23.48 9.19
C THR A 30 -55.82 -24.17 8.93
N ASN A 31 -56.27 -24.92 9.94
CA ASN A 31 -57.64 -25.43 10.01
C ASN A 31 -58.60 -24.23 10.04
N LYS A 32 -59.10 -23.82 8.88
CA LYS A 32 -60.37 -23.11 8.80
C LYS A 32 -61.47 -24.15 8.99
N ALA A 33 -62.19 -24.03 10.09
CA ALA A 33 -63.42 -24.77 10.33
C ALA A 33 -64.41 -24.44 9.20
N ASN A 34 -64.55 -25.37 8.25
CA ASN A 34 -65.68 -25.43 7.34
C ASN A 34 -66.45 -26.71 7.65
N ALA A 35 -67.75 -26.55 7.77
CA ALA A 35 -68.70 -27.62 7.99
C ALA A 35 -68.47 -28.76 6.98
N ALA A 36 -68.47 -29.99 7.50
CA ALA A 36 -68.37 -31.19 6.69
C ALA A 36 -69.57 -31.28 5.72
N THR A 37 -69.32 -30.99 4.45
CA THR A 37 -70.06 -31.56 3.33
C THR A 37 -69.08 -32.43 2.57
N GLN A 38 -69.44 -33.68 2.29
CA GLN A 38 -68.60 -34.63 1.56
C GLN A 38 -68.09 -33.98 0.27
N GLU A 39 -66.79 -33.67 0.19
CA GLU A 39 -66.19 -33.22 -1.05
C GLU A 39 -66.21 -34.39 -2.03
N THR A 40 -67.03 -34.29 -3.06
CA THR A 40 -67.00 -35.25 -4.16
C THR A 40 -65.63 -35.15 -4.83
N THR A 41 -64.91 -36.27 -4.93
CA THR A 41 -63.62 -36.38 -5.65
C THR A 41 -63.77 -36.20 -7.16
N GLN A 42 -65.00 -35.99 -7.65
CA GLN A 42 -65.37 -35.92 -9.05
C GLN A 42 -66.00 -34.59 -9.42
N VAL A 43 -65.94 -34.24 -10.70
CA VAL A 43 -66.68 -33.09 -11.25
C VAL A 43 -68.19 -33.39 -11.16
N PRO A 44 -68.97 -32.64 -10.36
CA PRO A 44 -70.39 -32.93 -10.15
C PRO A 44 -71.17 -32.89 -11.46
N GLY A 45 -71.93 -33.96 -11.71
CA GLY A 45 -72.86 -34.06 -12.82
C GLY A 45 -72.26 -34.13 -14.21
N LEU A 46 -70.93 -34.27 -14.36
CA LEU A 46 -70.28 -34.46 -15.66
C LEU A 46 -69.99 -35.95 -15.92
N VAL A 47 -70.39 -36.44 -17.10
CA VAL A 47 -70.05 -37.78 -17.59
C VAL A 47 -69.42 -37.66 -18.97
N ILE A 48 -68.27 -38.30 -19.17
CA ILE A 48 -67.59 -38.37 -20.46
C ILE A 48 -67.83 -39.75 -21.05
N ASN A 49 -68.53 -39.80 -22.18
CA ASN A 49 -68.76 -41.03 -22.93
C ASN A 49 -67.67 -41.19 -23.99
N ILE A 50 -67.09 -42.37 -24.09
CA ILE A 50 -66.16 -42.74 -25.15
C ILE A 50 -66.97 -43.18 -26.36
N GLY A 51 -66.72 -42.56 -27.51
CA GLY A 51 -67.49 -42.78 -28.73
C GLY A 51 -68.81 -41.99 -28.75
N ASP A 52 -69.78 -42.51 -29.49
CA ASP A 52 -71.16 -42.00 -29.47
C ASP A 52 -71.93 -42.54 -28.25
N LEU A 53 -73.15 -42.03 -28.03
CA LEU A 53 -73.98 -42.43 -26.88
C LEU A 53 -74.46 -43.90 -26.93
N THR A 54 -74.11 -44.66 -27.97
CA THR A 54 -74.52 -46.07 -28.13
C THR A 54 -73.44 -47.04 -27.65
N GLU A 55 -72.18 -46.61 -27.51
CA GLU A 55 -71.06 -47.45 -27.07
C GLU A 55 -71.09 -47.78 -25.56
N ASN A 56 -71.85 -47.03 -24.75
CA ASN A 56 -72.04 -47.23 -23.30
C ASN A 56 -70.76 -47.32 -22.44
N VAL A 57 -69.61 -46.89 -22.97
CA VAL A 57 -68.37 -46.81 -22.21
C VAL A 57 -68.22 -45.40 -21.64
N THR A 58 -68.27 -45.26 -20.32
CA THR A 58 -68.14 -43.97 -19.64
C THR A 58 -66.80 -43.85 -18.90
N ARG A 59 -66.37 -42.60 -18.72
CA ARG A 59 -65.28 -42.18 -17.86
C ARG A 59 -65.78 -41.05 -16.96
N ILE A 60 -65.36 -41.12 -15.70
CA ILE A 60 -65.58 -40.08 -14.71
C ILE A 60 -64.30 -39.27 -14.58
N VAL A 61 -64.45 -38.01 -14.19
CA VAL A 61 -63.33 -37.08 -14.03
C VAL A 61 -62.99 -37.02 -12.56
N ASP A 62 -61.81 -37.51 -12.19
CA ASP A 62 -61.36 -37.59 -10.80
C ASP A 62 -60.39 -36.46 -10.47
N LYS A 63 -60.31 -36.08 -9.20
CA LYS A 63 -59.22 -35.23 -8.68
C LYS A 63 -57.92 -36.03 -8.67
N ASP A 64 -56.87 -35.50 -9.27
CA ASP A 64 -55.52 -36.03 -9.19
C ASP A 64 -54.87 -35.75 -7.81
N SER A 65 -53.68 -36.31 -7.60
CA SER A 65 -52.90 -36.16 -6.35
C SER A 65 -52.48 -34.71 -6.02
N LEU A 66 -52.63 -33.77 -6.96
CA LEU A 66 -52.33 -32.35 -6.82
C LEU A 66 -53.61 -31.49 -6.69
N GLY A 67 -54.79 -32.13 -6.67
CA GLY A 67 -56.09 -31.47 -6.55
C GLY A 67 -56.66 -30.93 -7.86
N GLY A 68 -56.02 -31.19 -9.01
CA GLY A 68 -56.54 -30.88 -10.35
C GLY A 68 -57.50 -31.96 -10.85
N TYR A 69 -58.34 -31.67 -11.84
CA TYR A 69 -59.25 -32.67 -12.40
C TYR A 69 -58.62 -33.36 -13.61
N ILE A 70 -58.64 -34.69 -13.66
CA ILE A 70 -58.06 -35.50 -14.73
C ILE A 70 -59.06 -36.54 -15.24
N CYS A 71 -59.07 -36.75 -16.56
CA CYS A 71 -59.76 -37.85 -17.20
C CYS A 71 -58.70 -38.70 -17.93
N GLU A 72 -58.45 -39.89 -17.39
CA GLU A 72 -57.44 -40.81 -17.91
C GLU A 72 -58.07 -41.96 -18.70
N TYR A 73 -57.22 -42.74 -19.36
CA TYR A 73 -57.63 -43.95 -20.08
C TYR A 73 -58.62 -43.66 -21.23
N LEU A 74 -58.38 -42.57 -21.97
CA LEU A 74 -59.16 -42.20 -23.15
C LEU A 74 -58.57 -42.86 -24.41
N PRO A 75 -59.31 -43.72 -25.13
CA PRO A 75 -58.75 -44.40 -26.30
C PRO A 75 -58.48 -43.43 -27.46
N ILE A 76 -57.40 -43.70 -28.19
CA ILE A 76 -57.05 -42.98 -29.42
C ILE A 76 -58.01 -43.38 -30.55
N GLY A 77 -58.32 -42.42 -31.44
CA GLY A 77 -59.19 -42.66 -32.60
C GLY A 77 -60.70 -42.61 -32.30
N LYS A 78 -61.09 -42.45 -31.02
CA LYS A 78 -62.49 -42.31 -30.60
C LYS A 78 -62.84 -40.85 -30.35
N GLY A 79 -64.01 -40.44 -30.80
CA GLY A 79 -64.62 -39.19 -30.34
C GLY A 79 -65.07 -39.30 -28.88
N LEU A 80 -65.34 -38.18 -28.23
CA LEU A 80 -65.86 -38.13 -26.86
C LEU A 80 -67.19 -37.39 -26.85
N THR A 81 -68.16 -37.85 -26.06
CA THR A 81 -69.42 -37.14 -25.86
C THR A 81 -69.59 -36.78 -24.39
N LEU A 82 -69.60 -35.48 -24.09
CA LEU A 82 -69.83 -34.93 -22.76
C LEU A 82 -71.32 -34.75 -22.53
N THR A 83 -71.80 -35.35 -21.45
CA THR A 83 -73.20 -35.30 -21.01
C THR A 83 -73.29 -34.85 -19.56
N SER A 84 -74.44 -34.31 -19.17
CA SER A 84 -74.75 -33.99 -17.78
C SER A 84 -75.77 -34.95 -17.18
N THR A 85 -75.63 -35.26 -15.88
CA THR A 85 -76.63 -36.03 -15.14
C THR A 85 -77.80 -35.16 -14.70
N SER A 86 -78.92 -35.78 -14.28
CA SER A 86 -80.09 -35.06 -13.77
C SER A 86 -79.71 -34.05 -12.68
N GLY A 87 -80.28 -32.84 -12.74
CA GLY A 87 -79.98 -31.73 -11.84
C GLY A 87 -78.80 -30.84 -12.27
N TYR A 88 -78.11 -31.17 -13.36
CA TYR A 88 -76.98 -30.40 -13.89
C TYR A 88 -77.14 -30.13 -15.40
N SER A 89 -76.44 -29.12 -15.90
CA SER A 89 -76.35 -28.80 -17.32
C SER A 89 -74.95 -28.30 -17.68
N ILE A 90 -74.46 -28.68 -18.86
CA ILE A 90 -73.20 -28.14 -19.40
C ILE A 90 -73.50 -26.85 -20.15
N THR A 91 -72.85 -25.75 -19.78
CA THR A 91 -73.09 -24.43 -20.42
C THR A 91 -72.00 -24.04 -21.40
N SER A 92 -70.79 -24.55 -21.22
CA SER A 92 -69.68 -24.31 -22.15
C SER A 92 -68.59 -25.37 -22.03
N VAL A 93 -67.99 -25.70 -23.17
CA VAL A 93 -66.81 -26.55 -23.28
C VAL A 93 -65.82 -25.87 -24.22
N THR A 94 -64.59 -25.64 -23.74
CA THR A 94 -63.48 -25.10 -24.54
C THR A 94 -62.22 -25.92 -24.32
N SER A 95 -61.24 -25.84 -25.22
CA SER A 95 -59.96 -26.55 -25.11
C SER A 95 -58.79 -25.60 -25.33
N ASN A 96 -57.66 -25.86 -24.68
CA ASN A 96 -56.40 -25.17 -24.97
C ASN A 96 -55.69 -25.74 -26.21
N SER A 97 -56.23 -26.80 -26.82
CA SER A 97 -55.73 -27.40 -28.06
C SER A 97 -56.67 -27.11 -29.22
N THR A 98 -56.08 -26.75 -30.37
CA THR A 98 -56.80 -26.53 -31.63
C THR A 98 -56.91 -27.78 -32.49
N ASN A 99 -56.38 -28.92 -32.02
CA ASN A 99 -56.24 -30.15 -32.82
C ASN A 99 -57.46 -31.07 -32.71
N MET A 100 -58.62 -30.52 -32.36
CA MET A 100 -59.90 -31.21 -32.21
C MET A 100 -61.05 -30.27 -32.60
N VAL A 101 -62.20 -30.85 -32.93
CA VAL A 101 -63.44 -30.11 -33.17
C VAL A 101 -64.37 -30.33 -31.98
N ILE A 102 -64.80 -29.24 -31.34
CA ILE A 102 -65.81 -29.25 -30.28
C ILE A 102 -67.15 -28.85 -30.89
N GLY A 103 -68.10 -29.79 -30.94
CA GLY A 103 -69.45 -29.59 -31.48
C GLY A 103 -70.51 -29.62 -30.39
N GLN A 104 -71.40 -28.63 -30.37
CA GLN A 104 -72.54 -28.60 -29.45
C GLN A 104 -73.71 -29.40 -30.04
N ILE A 105 -74.30 -30.28 -29.24
CA ILE A 105 -75.46 -31.10 -29.62
C ILE A 105 -76.57 -30.96 -28.58
N GLY A 106 -77.82 -30.79 -29.04
CA GLY A 106 -78.97 -30.65 -28.15
C GLY A 106 -79.29 -31.95 -27.41
N ASN A 107 -79.73 -31.84 -26.15
CA ASN A 107 -80.20 -32.97 -25.35
C ASN A 107 -81.74 -33.05 -25.41
N ALA A 108 -82.30 -34.28 -25.43
CA ALA A 108 -83.75 -34.55 -25.41
C ALA A 108 -84.49 -33.93 -24.19
N SER A 109 -83.78 -33.54 -23.13
CA SER A 109 -84.32 -32.88 -21.94
C SER A 109 -84.14 -31.34 -21.90
N GLY A 110 -83.72 -30.71 -23.00
CA GLY A 110 -83.59 -29.24 -23.11
C GLY A 110 -82.25 -28.63 -22.68
N GLY A 111 -81.27 -29.45 -22.30
CA GLY A 111 -79.88 -29.05 -22.03
C GLY A 111 -78.94 -29.17 -23.23
N GLN A 112 -77.65 -28.87 -23.05
CA GLN A 112 -76.62 -29.02 -24.09
C GLN A 112 -75.63 -30.14 -23.73
N ASN A 113 -75.36 -31.02 -24.70
CA ASN A 113 -74.26 -31.97 -24.69
C ASN A 113 -73.17 -31.49 -25.66
N TYR A 114 -71.94 -32.00 -25.53
CA TYR A 114 -70.83 -31.62 -26.38
C TYR A 114 -70.11 -32.83 -26.95
N THR A 115 -69.71 -32.76 -28.20
CA THR A 115 -68.88 -33.77 -28.86
C THR A 115 -67.47 -33.23 -29.06
N ILE A 116 -66.46 -34.06 -28.82
CA ILE A 116 -65.07 -33.82 -29.17
C ILE A 116 -64.72 -34.83 -30.25
N SER A 117 -64.42 -34.35 -31.45
CA SER A 117 -64.18 -35.19 -32.62
C SER A 117 -62.98 -34.72 -33.41
N SER A 118 -62.59 -35.48 -34.45
CA SER A 118 -61.50 -35.13 -35.37
C SER A 118 -60.17 -34.83 -34.66
N ILE A 119 -59.87 -35.56 -33.59
CA ILE A 119 -58.65 -35.38 -32.81
C ILE A 119 -57.46 -35.85 -33.66
N THR A 120 -56.54 -34.95 -33.97
CA THR A 120 -55.31 -35.23 -34.74
C THR A 120 -54.04 -35.16 -33.90
N ASP A 121 -54.13 -34.58 -32.70
CA ASP A 121 -53.06 -34.56 -31.70
C ASP A 121 -53.63 -35.02 -30.35
N TYR A 122 -53.19 -36.19 -29.92
CA TYR A 122 -53.58 -36.88 -28.70
C TYR A 122 -52.62 -36.60 -27.53
N SER A 123 -51.83 -35.52 -27.63
CA SER A 123 -51.09 -35.00 -26.48
C SER A 123 -52.03 -34.57 -25.36
N ASP A 124 -51.60 -34.70 -24.11
CA ASP A 124 -52.37 -34.22 -22.96
C ASP A 124 -52.80 -32.75 -23.17
N PHE A 125 -54.10 -32.48 -23.09
CA PHE A 125 -54.68 -31.14 -23.24
C PHE A 125 -55.66 -30.84 -22.11
N ILE A 126 -56.00 -29.57 -21.91
CA ILE A 126 -56.96 -29.14 -20.90
C ILE A 126 -58.27 -28.80 -21.59
N LEU A 127 -59.32 -29.51 -21.19
CA LEU A 127 -60.70 -29.18 -21.49
C LEU A 127 -61.27 -28.35 -20.34
N THR A 128 -61.76 -27.16 -20.64
CA THR A 128 -62.44 -26.31 -19.64
C THR A 128 -63.93 -26.48 -19.79
N VAL A 129 -64.57 -27.06 -18.77
CA VAL A 129 -66.00 -27.39 -18.77
C VAL A 129 -66.72 -26.59 -17.70
N THR A 130 -67.77 -25.87 -18.07
CA THR A 130 -68.63 -25.15 -17.13
C THR A 130 -69.92 -25.92 -16.91
N ILE A 131 -70.16 -26.28 -15.65
CA ILE A 131 -71.35 -27.00 -15.20
C ILE A 131 -72.23 -26.05 -14.39
N LYS A 132 -73.52 -26.01 -14.71
CA LYS A 132 -74.54 -25.28 -13.99
C LYS A 132 -75.48 -26.24 -13.24
N ASP A 133 -75.66 -26.02 -11.95
CA ASP A 133 -76.57 -26.81 -11.11
C ASP A 133 -78.04 -26.36 -11.22
N SER A 134 -78.95 -27.13 -10.62
CA SER A 134 -80.39 -26.84 -10.59
C SER A 134 -80.76 -25.58 -9.80
N ALA A 135 -79.86 -25.07 -8.95
CA ALA A 135 -80.03 -23.80 -8.24
C ALA A 135 -79.56 -22.59 -9.07
N GLY A 136 -78.94 -22.83 -10.23
CA GLY A 136 -78.47 -21.83 -11.16
C GLY A 136 -76.99 -21.45 -11.02
N ASN A 137 -76.25 -22.05 -10.08
CA ASN A 137 -74.84 -21.76 -9.87
C ASN A 137 -74.00 -22.43 -10.95
N SER A 138 -73.02 -21.72 -11.49
CA SER A 138 -72.10 -22.25 -12.51
C SER A 138 -70.68 -22.34 -11.98
N VAL A 139 -70.03 -23.50 -12.14
CA VAL A 139 -68.64 -23.75 -11.76
C VAL A 139 -67.86 -24.23 -12.98
N THR A 140 -66.66 -23.71 -13.16
CA THR A 140 -65.78 -24.05 -14.29
C THR A 140 -64.64 -24.94 -13.83
N TYR A 141 -64.45 -26.06 -14.53
CA TYR A 141 -63.49 -27.10 -14.22
C TYR A 141 -62.46 -27.23 -15.34
N PRO A 142 -61.17 -26.96 -15.08
CA PRO A 142 -60.09 -27.32 -15.99
C PRO A 142 -59.78 -28.81 -15.81
N ILE A 143 -60.04 -29.59 -16.85
CA ILE A 143 -59.93 -31.05 -16.85
C ILE A 143 -58.79 -31.45 -17.78
N LYS A 144 -57.76 -32.09 -17.25
CA LYS A 144 -56.67 -32.66 -18.03
C LYS A 144 -57.16 -33.94 -18.71
N MET A 145 -57.16 -33.95 -20.04
CA MET A 145 -57.57 -35.07 -20.87
C MET A 145 -56.32 -35.86 -21.26
N ARG A 146 -56.24 -37.12 -20.85
CA ARG A 146 -55.10 -38.00 -21.10
C ARG A 146 -55.51 -39.24 -21.88
N PHE A 147 -54.94 -39.38 -23.07
CA PHE A 147 -55.22 -40.52 -23.95
C PHE A 147 -54.33 -41.71 -23.63
N GLU A 148 -54.93 -42.89 -23.75
CA GLU A 148 -54.23 -44.17 -23.72
C GLU A 148 -53.12 -44.20 -24.77
N ALA A 149 -52.24 -45.16 -24.52
CA ALA A 149 -51.26 -45.63 -25.44
C ALA A 149 -51.98 -46.29 -26.63
N ASP A 150 -51.61 -45.95 -27.87
CA ASP A 150 -52.00 -46.72 -29.06
C ASP A 150 -50.73 -47.29 -29.65
N SER A 151 -50.71 -48.59 -29.93
CA SER A 151 -49.66 -49.29 -30.67
C SER A 151 -49.08 -48.50 -31.87
N SER A 152 -49.89 -47.68 -32.55
CA SER A 152 -49.47 -46.86 -33.68
C SER A 152 -48.64 -45.62 -33.32
N LEU A 153 -48.70 -45.13 -32.07
CA LEU A 153 -48.00 -43.96 -31.51
C LEU A 153 -47.16 -44.27 -30.25
N ASP A 154 -47.21 -45.51 -29.77
CA ASP A 154 -46.42 -46.00 -28.63
C ASP A 154 -45.03 -46.49 -29.02
N PHE A 155 -44.04 -46.02 -28.28
CA PHE A 155 -42.71 -46.61 -28.31
C PHE A 155 -42.59 -47.61 -27.17
N ASN A 156 -41.66 -48.57 -27.28
CA ASN A 156 -41.35 -49.47 -26.18
C ASN A 156 -40.36 -48.83 -25.20
N THR A 157 -39.36 -48.12 -25.73
CA THR A 157 -38.29 -47.53 -24.93
C THR A 157 -37.92 -46.13 -25.40
N LEU A 158 -37.91 -45.18 -24.46
CA LEU A 158 -37.22 -43.90 -24.61
C LEU A 158 -35.78 -44.10 -24.15
N ARG A 159 -34.82 -43.96 -25.07
CA ARG A 159 -33.38 -44.07 -24.78
C ARG A 159 -32.77 -42.67 -24.77
N VAL A 160 -32.06 -42.33 -23.69
CA VAL A 160 -31.38 -41.05 -23.52
C VAL A 160 -29.88 -41.30 -23.32
N THR A 161 -29.05 -40.65 -24.12
CA THR A 161 -27.58 -40.74 -24.05
C THR A 161 -27.01 -39.35 -23.74
N LEU A 162 -26.37 -39.19 -22.58
CA LEU A 162 -25.73 -37.93 -22.16
C LEU A 162 -24.27 -37.92 -22.61
N ASP A 163 -23.81 -36.92 -23.39
CA ASP A 163 -22.40 -36.75 -23.83
C ASP A 163 -21.64 -38.07 -24.15
N SER A 164 -22.27 -38.98 -24.90
CA SER A 164 -21.71 -40.30 -25.27
C SER A 164 -21.45 -41.29 -24.12
N GLN A 165 -22.01 -41.07 -22.94
CA GLN A 165 -22.05 -42.03 -21.84
C GLN A 165 -22.96 -43.24 -22.16
N THR A 166 -22.99 -44.24 -21.27
CA THR A 166 -23.90 -45.39 -21.40
C THR A 166 -25.36 -44.91 -21.51
N PRO A 167 -26.10 -45.33 -22.55
CA PRO A 167 -27.49 -44.93 -22.71
C PRO A 167 -28.36 -45.42 -21.56
N GLN A 168 -29.29 -44.57 -21.12
CA GLN A 168 -30.32 -44.90 -20.15
C GLN A 168 -31.64 -45.15 -20.86
N ASN A 169 -32.30 -46.26 -20.51
CA ASN A 169 -33.53 -46.70 -21.13
C ASN A 169 -34.69 -46.52 -20.15
N PHE A 170 -35.72 -45.82 -20.59
CA PHE A 170 -36.97 -45.62 -19.88
C PHE A 170 -38.06 -46.41 -20.61
N PRO A 171 -38.66 -47.44 -19.98
CA PRO A 171 -39.86 -48.07 -20.51
C PRO A 171 -40.99 -47.05 -20.65
N TYR A 172 -41.90 -47.27 -21.60
CA TYR A 172 -43.06 -46.39 -21.82
C TYR A 172 -43.88 -46.08 -20.56
N SER A 173 -43.98 -47.04 -19.64
CA SER A 173 -44.74 -46.89 -18.39
C SER A 173 -44.00 -46.09 -17.30
N GLN A 174 -42.73 -45.73 -17.49
CA GLN A 174 -41.90 -45.05 -16.48
C GLN A 174 -42.06 -43.53 -16.54
N ILE A 175 -43.30 -43.08 -16.32
CA ILE A 175 -43.65 -41.65 -16.23
C ILE A 175 -43.94 -41.27 -14.77
N ASP A 176 -43.68 -40.00 -14.43
CA ASP A 176 -44.06 -39.44 -13.14
C ASP A 176 -45.58 -39.16 -13.05
N ALA A 177 -46.06 -38.68 -11.89
CA ALA A 177 -47.47 -38.34 -11.68
C ALA A 177 -48.01 -37.30 -12.70
N ASN A 178 -47.14 -36.48 -13.28
CA ASN A 178 -47.50 -35.49 -14.29
C ASN A 178 -47.52 -36.06 -15.71
N GLY A 179 -47.05 -37.30 -15.89
CA GLY A 179 -46.90 -37.96 -17.19
C GLY A 179 -45.57 -37.69 -17.88
N ASN A 180 -44.56 -37.21 -17.15
CA ASN A 180 -43.26 -36.85 -17.71
C ASN A 180 -42.21 -37.92 -17.42
N TYR A 181 -41.27 -38.08 -18.35
CA TYR A 181 -40.01 -38.76 -18.11
C TYR A 181 -39.06 -37.78 -17.41
N SER A 182 -38.28 -38.24 -16.44
CA SER A 182 -37.39 -37.38 -15.67
C SER A 182 -36.05 -38.05 -15.41
N MET A 183 -34.96 -37.30 -15.52
CA MET A 183 -33.62 -37.76 -15.15
C MET A 183 -32.73 -36.60 -14.68
N LYS A 184 -31.66 -36.93 -13.95
CA LYS A 184 -30.64 -35.97 -13.51
C LYS A 184 -29.41 -36.07 -14.40
N ALA A 185 -28.75 -34.94 -14.60
CA ALA A 185 -27.46 -34.86 -15.29
C ALA A 185 -26.45 -34.10 -14.43
N ASP A 186 -25.21 -34.59 -14.41
CA ASP A 186 -24.12 -33.91 -13.73
C ASP A 186 -23.72 -32.63 -14.47
N ALA A 187 -23.02 -31.75 -13.77
CA ALA A 187 -22.66 -30.43 -14.29
C ALA A 187 -21.76 -30.48 -15.55
N THR A 188 -21.03 -31.55 -15.75
CA THR A 188 -20.12 -31.73 -16.89
C THR A 188 -20.86 -32.09 -18.19
N ILE A 189 -22.13 -32.49 -18.11
CA ILE A 189 -22.91 -32.92 -19.27
C ILE A 189 -23.38 -31.71 -20.09
N ASN A 190 -23.16 -31.70 -21.39
CA ASN A 190 -23.51 -30.60 -22.28
C ASN A 190 -24.66 -30.94 -23.22
N THR A 191 -24.85 -32.20 -23.58
CA THR A 191 -25.83 -32.64 -24.55
C THR A 191 -26.56 -33.91 -24.13
N ALA A 192 -27.79 -34.05 -24.60
CA ALA A 192 -28.57 -35.28 -24.53
C ALA A 192 -29.04 -35.70 -25.92
N LYS A 193 -28.70 -36.92 -26.33
CA LYS A 193 -29.25 -37.58 -27.52
C LYS A 193 -30.47 -38.42 -27.12
N ILE A 194 -31.57 -38.24 -27.82
CA ILE A 194 -32.87 -38.87 -27.54
C ILE A 194 -33.21 -39.84 -28.65
N GLU A 195 -33.71 -41.02 -28.31
CA GLU A 195 -34.13 -42.03 -29.27
C GLU A 195 -35.41 -42.70 -28.78
N LEU A 196 -36.39 -42.89 -29.67
CA LEU A 196 -37.54 -43.75 -29.41
C LEU A 196 -37.30 -45.08 -30.11
N LEU A 197 -37.48 -46.19 -29.41
CA LEU A 197 -37.31 -47.55 -29.93
C LEU A 197 -38.62 -48.33 -29.84
N ASP A 198 -38.93 -49.11 -30.86
CA ASP A 198 -40.05 -50.05 -30.83
C ASP A 198 -39.74 -51.32 -30.01
N ILE A 199 -40.69 -52.27 -29.98
CA ILE A 199 -40.54 -53.54 -29.22
C ILE A 199 -39.39 -54.43 -29.74
N SER A 200 -38.96 -54.24 -30.99
CA SER A 200 -37.81 -54.94 -31.58
C SER A 200 -36.47 -54.23 -31.32
N GLY A 201 -36.51 -53.04 -30.68
CA GLY A 201 -35.34 -52.20 -30.46
C GLY A 201 -34.97 -51.32 -31.65
N THR A 202 -35.84 -51.19 -32.65
CA THR A 202 -35.59 -50.40 -33.87
C THR A 202 -35.91 -48.92 -33.64
N PRO A 203 -35.04 -47.97 -34.04
CA PRO A 203 -35.30 -46.53 -33.93
C PRO A 203 -36.53 -46.09 -34.71
N MET A 204 -37.37 -45.29 -34.07
CA MET A 204 -38.61 -44.74 -34.62
C MET A 204 -38.42 -43.29 -35.10
N THR A 205 -39.34 -42.79 -35.91
CA THR A 205 -39.37 -41.40 -36.35
C THR A 205 -40.13 -40.50 -35.36
N PHE A 206 -39.55 -39.35 -35.02
CA PHE A 206 -40.11 -38.37 -34.10
C PHE A 206 -39.42 -37.01 -34.30
N THR A 207 -39.90 -35.99 -33.61
CA THR A 207 -39.26 -34.68 -33.51
C THR A 207 -38.97 -34.34 -32.06
N VAL A 208 -37.88 -33.61 -31.82
CA VAL A 208 -37.49 -33.11 -30.49
C VAL A 208 -37.55 -31.59 -30.53
N ASN A 209 -38.35 -30.99 -29.65
CA ASN A 209 -38.60 -29.55 -29.61
C ASN A 209 -39.01 -28.98 -31.00
N GLY A 210 -39.71 -29.78 -31.81
CA GLY A 210 -40.13 -29.43 -33.17
C GLY A 210 -39.05 -29.55 -34.25
N ALA A 211 -37.82 -29.96 -33.90
CA ALA A 211 -36.73 -30.19 -34.84
C ALA A 211 -36.56 -31.69 -35.17
N SER A 212 -35.94 -31.98 -36.31
CA SER A 212 -35.56 -33.34 -36.72
C SER A 212 -34.27 -33.84 -36.03
N SER A 213 -33.45 -32.93 -35.49
CA SER A 213 -32.31 -33.30 -34.64
C SER A 213 -32.80 -33.91 -33.35
N ASN A 214 -32.20 -35.03 -32.95
CA ASN A 214 -32.48 -35.69 -31.69
C ASN A 214 -31.45 -35.39 -30.59
N ILE A 215 -30.56 -34.42 -30.82
CA ILE A 215 -29.57 -33.94 -29.85
C ILE A 215 -30.01 -32.58 -29.31
N VAL A 216 -30.02 -32.44 -27.98
CA VAL A 216 -30.40 -31.23 -27.25
C VAL A 216 -29.22 -30.75 -26.40
N ASN A 217 -28.89 -29.45 -26.48
CA ASN A 217 -27.93 -28.82 -25.58
C ASN A 217 -28.58 -28.57 -24.21
N LEU A 218 -27.86 -28.89 -23.13
CA LEU A 218 -28.32 -28.80 -21.76
C LEU A 218 -27.68 -27.63 -21.03
N VAL A 219 -28.53 -26.84 -20.37
CA VAL A 219 -28.14 -25.76 -19.44
C VAL A 219 -28.42 -26.17 -18.00
N GLY A 220 -27.83 -25.50 -17.01
CA GLY A 220 -28.15 -25.76 -15.59
C GLY A 220 -29.65 -25.64 -15.30
N GLY A 221 -30.14 -26.42 -14.34
CA GLY A 221 -31.55 -26.54 -14.00
C GLY A 221 -32.35 -27.47 -14.93
N ASP A 222 -33.67 -27.24 -14.96
CA ASP A 222 -34.59 -28.10 -15.70
C ASP A 222 -34.58 -27.79 -17.20
N ASN A 223 -34.24 -28.81 -17.99
CA ASN A 223 -34.34 -28.80 -19.44
C ASN A 223 -35.60 -29.56 -19.83
N ILE A 224 -36.65 -28.85 -20.24
CA ILE A 224 -37.92 -29.43 -20.67
C ILE A 224 -37.84 -29.75 -22.17
N ILE A 225 -37.94 -31.03 -22.50
CA ILE A 225 -37.76 -31.54 -23.85
C ILE A 225 -39.06 -32.18 -24.32
N LYS A 226 -39.62 -31.63 -25.41
CA LYS A 226 -40.87 -32.10 -26.01
C LYS A 226 -40.55 -33.09 -27.13
N ILE A 227 -41.01 -34.32 -27.00
CA ILE A 227 -40.78 -35.40 -27.96
C ILE A 227 -42.12 -35.68 -28.65
N LYS A 228 -42.27 -35.29 -29.91
CA LYS A 228 -43.51 -35.48 -30.67
C LYS A 228 -43.35 -36.60 -31.70
N ARG A 229 -44.15 -37.65 -31.56
CA ARG A 229 -44.27 -38.72 -32.56
C ARG A 229 -45.51 -38.47 -33.41
N THR A 230 -45.37 -38.69 -34.71
CA THR A 230 -46.46 -38.58 -35.69
C THR A 230 -46.49 -39.83 -36.55
N ASN A 231 -47.67 -40.42 -36.72
CA ASN A 231 -47.90 -41.57 -37.60
C ASN A 231 -49.24 -41.37 -38.32
N GLN A 232 -49.29 -41.57 -39.65
CA GLN A 232 -50.52 -41.46 -40.46
C GLN A 232 -51.44 -40.28 -40.08
N ASN A 233 -50.86 -39.08 -39.93
CA ASN A 233 -51.52 -37.81 -39.58
C ASN A 233 -52.09 -37.68 -38.16
N VAL A 234 -51.88 -38.66 -37.29
CA VAL A 234 -52.12 -38.53 -35.85
C VAL A 234 -50.80 -38.36 -35.11
N SER A 235 -50.81 -37.62 -34.00
CA SER A 235 -49.60 -37.35 -33.23
C SER A 235 -49.81 -37.36 -31.72
N LYS A 236 -48.74 -37.58 -30.97
CA LYS A 236 -48.71 -37.52 -29.50
C LYS A 236 -47.36 -36.95 -29.04
N GLN A 237 -47.40 -36.03 -28.08
CA GLN A 237 -46.23 -35.41 -27.48
C GLN A 237 -45.98 -35.95 -26.09
N TYR A 238 -44.74 -36.34 -25.85
CA TYR A 238 -44.21 -36.78 -24.56
C TYR A 238 -43.25 -35.71 -24.04
N THR A 239 -43.09 -35.62 -22.72
CA THR A 239 -42.18 -34.66 -22.09
C THR A 239 -41.09 -35.39 -21.35
N LEU A 240 -39.83 -35.03 -21.64
CA LEU A 240 -38.65 -35.45 -20.89
C LEU A 240 -38.07 -34.23 -20.16
N VAL A 241 -37.89 -34.32 -18.85
CA VAL A 241 -37.23 -33.29 -18.04
C VAL A 241 -35.85 -33.80 -17.65
N ILE A 242 -34.80 -33.10 -18.10
CA ILE A 242 -33.42 -33.36 -17.67
C ILE A 242 -32.99 -32.24 -16.74
N THR A 243 -32.87 -32.54 -15.45
CA THR A 243 -32.37 -31.59 -14.44
C THR A 243 -30.85 -31.68 -14.38
N LYS A 244 -30.16 -30.72 -15.01
CA LYS A 244 -28.69 -30.64 -15.01
C LYS A 244 -28.21 -29.80 -13.82
N LYS A 245 -27.23 -30.29 -13.06
CA LYS A 245 -26.63 -29.52 -11.98
C LYS A 245 -25.84 -28.32 -12.54
N GLY A 246 -26.13 -27.10 -12.08
CA GLY A 246 -25.34 -25.92 -12.44
C GLY A 246 -24.00 -25.87 -11.69
N LEU A 247 -23.04 -25.09 -12.21
CA LEU A 247 -21.80 -24.74 -11.47
C LEU A 247 -21.69 -23.22 -11.36
N PRO A 248 -21.83 -22.63 -10.15
CA PRO A 248 -21.68 -21.21 -9.95
C PRO A 248 -20.19 -20.82 -9.87
N LYS A 249 -19.41 -21.21 -10.88
CA LYS A 249 -17.96 -21.01 -10.95
C LYS A 249 -17.57 -20.20 -12.18
N LEU A 250 -16.50 -19.43 -12.05
CA LEU A 250 -15.86 -18.74 -13.15
C LEU A 250 -14.87 -19.68 -13.85
N GLN A 251 -14.86 -19.63 -15.18
CA GLN A 251 -13.82 -20.20 -16.04
C GLN A 251 -12.62 -19.25 -16.16
N ALA A 252 -12.87 -17.94 -16.12
CA ALA A 252 -11.84 -16.91 -16.14
C ALA A 252 -12.31 -15.66 -15.41
N LEU A 253 -11.35 -14.94 -14.84
CA LEU A 253 -11.56 -13.61 -14.29
C LEU A 253 -10.37 -12.73 -14.66
N VAL A 254 -10.60 -11.68 -15.44
CA VAL A 254 -9.53 -10.79 -15.90
C VAL A 254 -9.79 -9.37 -15.39
N PRO A 255 -8.96 -8.82 -14.49
CA PRO A 255 -9.04 -7.42 -14.13
C PRO A 255 -8.55 -6.54 -15.29
N SER A 256 -9.10 -5.33 -15.44
CA SER A 256 -8.68 -4.39 -16.47
C SER A 256 -7.27 -3.81 -16.26
N THR A 257 -6.70 -4.01 -15.08
CA THR A 257 -5.38 -3.54 -14.67
C THR A 257 -4.89 -4.36 -13.47
N GLY A 258 -3.58 -4.52 -13.33
CA GLY A 258 -2.98 -5.42 -12.36
C GLY A 258 -3.18 -6.91 -12.71
N ALA A 259 -2.66 -7.78 -11.85
CA ALA A 259 -2.83 -9.23 -11.96
C ALA A 259 -3.49 -9.76 -10.69
N LEU A 260 -4.29 -10.81 -10.83
CA LEU A 260 -4.84 -11.53 -9.69
C LEU A 260 -3.71 -12.26 -8.97
N THR A 261 -3.74 -12.19 -7.63
CA THR A 261 -2.87 -12.97 -6.75
C THR A 261 -3.76 -13.73 -5.74
N PRO A 262 -3.71 -15.07 -5.72
CA PRO A 262 -2.98 -15.94 -6.65
C PRO A 262 -3.47 -15.81 -8.11
N ALA A 263 -2.72 -16.38 -9.06
CA ALA A 263 -3.20 -16.52 -10.43
C ALA A 263 -4.57 -17.22 -10.45
N PHE A 264 -5.43 -16.84 -11.40
CA PHE A 264 -6.82 -17.30 -11.38
C PHE A 264 -6.93 -18.83 -11.37
N ASP A 265 -7.69 -19.34 -10.40
CA ASP A 265 -8.09 -20.73 -10.28
C ASP A 265 -9.59 -20.78 -9.93
N LYS A 266 -10.38 -21.52 -10.73
CA LYS A 266 -11.83 -21.61 -10.55
C LYS A 266 -12.26 -22.10 -9.15
N ASP A 267 -11.38 -22.77 -8.41
CA ASP A 267 -11.64 -23.31 -7.08
C ASP A 267 -11.17 -22.39 -5.94
N VAL A 268 -10.57 -21.23 -6.26
CA VAL A 268 -10.18 -20.16 -5.32
C VAL A 268 -11.18 -19.02 -5.37
N ASN A 269 -11.73 -18.65 -4.21
CA ASN A 269 -12.79 -17.64 -4.08
C ASN A 269 -12.28 -16.24 -3.69
N GLU A 270 -11.02 -16.10 -3.28
CA GLU A 270 -10.46 -14.83 -2.80
C GLU A 270 -9.21 -14.46 -3.59
N TYR A 271 -9.17 -13.21 -4.05
CA TYR A 271 -8.07 -12.69 -4.83
C TYR A 271 -7.65 -11.30 -4.35
N ILE A 272 -6.39 -10.98 -4.59
CA ILE A 272 -5.85 -9.64 -4.41
C ILE A 272 -5.44 -9.10 -5.78
N VAL A 273 -5.73 -7.83 -6.02
CA VAL A 273 -5.17 -7.07 -7.15
C VAL A 273 -4.54 -5.80 -6.59
N THR A 274 -3.25 -5.61 -6.82
CA THR A 274 -2.58 -4.35 -6.46
C THR A 274 -2.53 -3.44 -7.68
N VAL A 275 -2.96 -2.20 -7.52
CA VAL A 275 -2.93 -1.19 -8.58
C VAL A 275 -2.15 0.06 -8.15
N PRO A 276 -1.53 0.79 -9.09
CA PRO A 276 -0.81 2.02 -8.78
C PRO A 276 -1.73 3.13 -8.25
N THR A 277 -1.13 4.16 -7.66
CA THR A 277 -1.84 5.24 -6.98
C THR A 277 -2.70 6.09 -7.91
N ASP A 278 -2.34 6.26 -9.18
CA ASP A 278 -3.10 7.03 -10.18
C ASP A 278 -4.33 6.28 -10.71
N GLN A 279 -4.39 4.96 -10.53
CA GLN A 279 -5.51 4.12 -10.94
C GLN A 279 -6.74 4.36 -10.04
N THR A 280 -7.67 5.20 -10.50
CA THR A 280 -8.88 5.56 -9.75
C THR A 280 -10.08 4.65 -9.99
N THR A 281 -9.99 3.74 -10.96
CA THR A 281 -11.07 2.79 -11.26
C THR A 281 -10.53 1.41 -11.65
N VAL A 282 -11.35 0.37 -11.53
CA VAL A 282 -11.05 -0.98 -12.05
C VAL A 282 -12.32 -1.59 -12.63
N SER A 283 -12.18 -2.55 -13.54
CA SER A 283 -13.28 -3.34 -14.06
C SER A 283 -12.82 -4.78 -14.25
N PHE A 284 -13.75 -5.70 -14.40
CA PHE A 284 -13.47 -7.12 -14.51
C PHE A 284 -14.17 -7.71 -15.73
N ILE A 285 -13.54 -8.68 -16.39
CA ILE A 285 -14.14 -9.53 -17.41
C ILE A 285 -14.30 -10.92 -16.79
N PRO A 286 -15.47 -11.23 -16.18
CA PRO A 286 -15.77 -12.56 -15.68
C PRO A 286 -16.35 -13.45 -16.78
N THR A 287 -15.90 -14.70 -16.86
CA THR A 287 -16.45 -15.73 -17.75
C THR A 287 -16.95 -16.88 -16.90
N ALA A 288 -18.23 -17.23 -16.99
CA ALA A 288 -18.83 -18.35 -16.25
C ALA A 288 -18.49 -19.70 -16.91
N VAL A 289 -18.37 -20.76 -16.10
CA VAL A 289 -18.29 -22.15 -16.60
C VAL A 289 -19.61 -22.57 -17.24
N ASP A 290 -20.72 -22.27 -16.57
CA ASP A 290 -22.07 -22.46 -17.11
C ASP A 290 -22.58 -21.12 -17.66
N ASN A 291 -22.56 -20.98 -18.98
CA ASN A 291 -23.00 -19.77 -19.70
C ASN A 291 -24.48 -19.42 -19.51
N SER A 292 -25.28 -20.32 -18.92
CA SER A 292 -26.66 -20.00 -18.50
C SER A 292 -26.76 -19.27 -17.16
N SER A 293 -25.64 -19.17 -16.42
CA SER A 293 -25.57 -18.47 -15.14
C SER A 293 -25.65 -16.96 -15.32
N THR A 294 -26.25 -16.30 -14.34
CA THR A 294 -26.20 -14.83 -14.23
C THR A 294 -24.97 -14.43 -13.41
N ILE A 295 -24.26 -13.39 -13.85
CA ILE A 295 -23.09 -12.83 -13.16
C ILE A 295 -23.41 -11.40 -12.72
N LYS A 296 -23.10 -11.04 -11.48
CA LYS A 296 -23.16 -9.67 -10.96
C LYS A 296 -21.82 -9.25 -10.39
N VAL A 297 -21.29 -8.11 -10.83
CA VAL A 297 -20.08 -7.48 -10.29
C VAL A 297 -20.51 -6.27 -9.47
N ASN A 298 -20.26 -6.28 -8.15
CA ASN A 298 -20.76 -5.30 -7.19
C ASN A 298 -22.29 -5.07 -7.33
N GLY A 299 -23.04 -6.16 -7.46
CA GLY A 299 -24.49 -6.15 -7.58
C GLY A 299 -25.05 -5.80 -8.97
N VAL A 300 -24.21 -5.41 -9.93
CA VAL A 300 -24.63 -5.04 -11.30
C VAL A 300 -24.39 -6.19 -12.27
N SER A 301 -25.42 -6.54 -13.04
CA SER A 301 -25.38 -7.65 -14.00
C SER A 301 -24.35 -7.43 -15.10
N VAL A 302 -23.57 -8.46 -15.40
CA VAL A 302 -22.55 -8.50 -16.46
C VAL A 302 -22.72 -9.79 -17.25
N ALA A 303 -22.64 -9.70 -18.59
CA ALA A 303 -22.66 -10.88 -19.44
C ALA A 303 -21.33 -11.66 -19.33
N SER A 304 -21.39 -12.99 -19.38
CA SER A 304 -20.20 -13.86 -19.41
C SER A 304 -19.25 -13.43 -20.53
N GLY A 305 -17.96 -13.27 -20.21
CA GLY A 305 -16.91 -12.83 -21.13
C GLY A 305 -16.93 -11.33 -21.46
N SER A 306 -17.82 -10.54 -20.85
CA SER A 306 -17.93 -9.09 -21.09
C SER A 306 -17.34 -8.27 -19.95
N LYS A 307 -16.85 -7.08 -20.29
CA LYS A 307 -16.29 -6.12 -19.32
C LYS A 307 -17.38 -5.54 -18.43
N SER A 308 -17.16 -5.53 -17.12
CA SER A 308 -18.01 -4.83 -16.16
C SER A 308 -17.94 -3.31 -16.33
N GLN A 309 -18.87 -2.61 -15.68
CA GLN A 309 -18.71 -1.17 -15.45
C GLN A 309 -17.41 -0.86 -14.68
N ASN A 310 -16.94 0.38 -14.81
CA ASN A 310 -15.82 0.88 -14.02
C ASN A 310 -16.26 1.07 -12.55
N ILE A 311 -15.52 0.46 -11.65
CA ILE A 311 -15.70 0.53 -10.20
C ILE A 311 -14.71 1.57 -9.67
N LYS A 312 -15.21 2.57 -8.95
CA LYS A 312 -14.38 3.63 -8.35
C LYS A 312 -13.57 3.08 -7.18
N LEU A 313 -12.28 3.36 -7.17
CA LEU A 313 -11.34 2.95 -6.12
C LEU A 313 -11.04 4.11 -5.18
N SER A 314 -11.28 3.86 -3.89
CA SER A 314 -10.71 4.64 -2.80
C SER A 314 -9.25 4.24 -2.59
N GLU A 315 -8.49 5.09 -1.91
CA GLU A 315 -7.15 4.74 -1.45
C GLU A 315 -7.18 3.53 -0.50
N GLY A 316 -6.23 2.59 -0.66
CA GLY A 316 -6.17 1.38 0.15
C GLY A 316 -7.01 0.23 -0.40
N ASN A 317 -7.57 -0.60 0.48
CA ASN A 317 -8.32 -1.80 0.09
C ASN A 317 -9.74 -1.45 -0.38
N ASN A 318 -10.14 -2.02 -1.51
CA ASN A 318 -11.48 -1.92 -2.08
C ASN A 318 -11.97 -3.33 -2.37
N GLU A 319 -13.03 -3.75 -1.70
CA GLU A 319 -13.64 -5.06 -1.91
C GLU A 319 -14.57 -5.02 -3.13
N VAL A 320 -14.46 -6.03 -3.99
CA VAL A 320 -15.33 -6.22 -5.15
C VAL A 320 -15.90 -7.63 -5.14
N ASP A 321 -17.22 -7.73 -5.07
CA ASP A 321 -17.94 -9.00 -5.09
C ASP A 321 -18.33 -9.37 -6.52
N ILE A 322 -18.05 -10.61 -6.90
CA ILE A 322 -18.49 -11.20 -8.16
C ILE A 322 -19.36 -12.41 -7.83
N VAL A 323 -20.67 -12.23 -7.97
CA VAL A 323 -21.68 -13.22 -7.60
C VAL A 323 -22.19 -13.91 -8.86
N LEU A 324 -22.17 -15.24 -8.85
CA LEU A 324 -22.76 -16.09 -9.87
C LEU A 324 -23.99 -16.76 -9.30
N THR A 325 -25.06 -16.80 -10.08
CA THR A 325 -26.26 -17.56 -9.76
C THR A 325 -26.62 -18.42 -10.95
N THR A 326 -26.58 -19.73 -10.76
CA THR A 326 -26.98 -20.72 -11.78
C THR A 326 -28.49 -20.75 -11.93
N LYS A 327 -28.98 -21.35 -13.01
CA LYS A 327 -30.42 -21.43 -13.29
C LYS A 327 -31.19 -22.34 -12.33
N ASP A 328 -30.51 -23.30 -11.68
CA ASP A 328 -31.04 -24.10 -10.56
C ASP A 328 -30.95 -23.40 -9.20
N GLY A 329 -30.42 -22.18 -9.13
CA GLY A 329 -30.43 -21.33 -7.95
C GLY A 329 -29.22 -21.46 -7.02
N ASP A 330 -28.20 -22.24 -7.38
CA ASP A 330 -26.95 -22.25 -6.63
C ASP A 330 -26.20 -20.93 -6.79
N VAL A 331 -25.55 -20.50 -5.72
CA VAL A 331 -24.80 -19.24 -5.67
C VAL A 331 -23.34 -19.50 -5.35
N GLY A 332 -22.46 -18.79 -6.05
CA GLY A 332 -21.02 -18.77 -5.82
C GLY A 332 -20.53 -17.33 -5.85
N THR A 333 -19.60 -17.01 -4.96
CA THR A 333 -19.08 -15.64 -4.81
C THR A 333 -17.55 -15.67 -4.87
N TYR A 334 -17.00 -14.81 -5.72
CA TYR A 334 -15.57 -14.49 -5.76
C TYR A 334 -15.36 -13.09 -5.22
N ILE A 335 -14.46 -12.93 -4.26
CA ILE A 335 -14.11 -11.66 -3.63
C ILE A 335 -12.75 -11.21 -4.17
N VAL A 336 -12.71 -10.01 -4.76
CA VAL A 336 -11.46 -9.39 -5.20
C VAL A 336 -11.15 -8.18 -4.34
N ASN A 337 -10.12 -8.29 -3.52
CA ASN A 337 -9.54 -7.20 -2.74
C ASN A 337 -8.58 -6.38 -3.61
N VAL A 338 -9.09 -5.27 -4.14
CA VAL A 338 -8.32 -4.36 -4.96
C VAL A 338 -7.61 -3.34 -4.07
N THR A 339 -6.31 -3.51 -3.89
CA THR A 339 -5.47 -2.60 -3.12
C THR A 339 -4.89 -1.53 -4.03
N ARG A 340 -5.44 -0.31 -3.93
CA ARG A 340 -4.87 0.88 -4.58
C ARG A 340 -3.76 1.43 -3.71
N THR A 341 -2.55 1.48 -4.26
CA THR A 341 -1.35 1.97 -3.57
C THR A 341 -1.58 3.38 -3.01
N PRO A 342 -1.36 3.63 -1.71
CA PRO A 342 -1.54 4.94 -1.09
C PRO A 342 -0.69 6.05 -1.74
N LEU A 343 -1.16 7.30 -1.66
CA LEU A 343 -0.32 8.45 -1.99
C LEU A 343 0.84 8.54 -1.00
N PHE A 344 2.05 8.76 -1.51
CA PHE A 344 3.19 9.15 -0.66
C PHE A 344 2.83 10.44 0.09
N ARG A 345 3.11 10.46 1.39
CA ARG A 345 2.86 11.60 2.27
C ARG A 345 4.01 11.76 3.23
N SER A 346 4.47 12.99 3.36
CA SER A 346 5.49 13.38 4.32
C SER A 346 5.24 14.79 4.80
N THR A 347 5.50 15.04 6.07
CA THR A 347 5.58 16.38 6.66
C THR A 347 7.03 16.89 6.69
N GLY A 348 7.97 16.16 6.09
CA GLY A 348 9.38 16.49 5.98
C GLY A 348 9.68 17.60 4.99
N LEU A 349 10.78 18.31 5.23
CA LEU A 349 11.46 19.14 4.23
C LEU A 349 12.71 18.39 3.72
N THR A 350 13.07 18.56 2.46
CA THR A 350 14.36 18.12 1.88
C THR A 350 15.39 19.24 1.88
N SER A 351 14.96 20.50 1.99
CA SER A 351 15.83 21.67 2.11
C SER A 351 15.11 22.79 2.86
N LEU A 352 15.88 23.58 3.60
CA LEU A 352 15.47 24.84 4.22
C LEU A 352 16.65 25.79 4.13
N THR A 353 16.47 26.93 3.48
CA THR A 353 17.52 27.96 3.35
C THR A 353 16.99 29.35 3.64
N LEU A 354 17.92 30.27 3.92
CA LEU A 354 17.66 31.69 4.16
C LEU A 354 18.29 32.51 3.04
N THR A 355 17.69 33.66 2.69
CA THR A 355 18.31 34.61 1.75
C THR A 355 19.56 35.28 2.34
N SER A 356 19.64 35.37 3.67
CA SER A 356 20.76 35.95 4.42
C SER A 356 20.96 35.18 5.74
N GLY A 357 22.22 34.98 6.13
CA GLY A 357 22.59 34.15 7.29
C GLY A 357 22.69 32.67 6.95
N THR A 358 23.32 31.90 7.84
CA THR A 358 23.50 30.44 7.68
C THR A 358 22.78 29.73 8.81
N LEU A 359 22.03 28.67 8.48
CA LEU A 359 21.37 27.83 9.49
C LEU A 359 22.42 27.06 10.31
N SER A 360 22.24 27.06 11.62
CA SER A 360 22.99 26.26 12.59
C SER A 360 22.02 25.46 13.46
N PRO A 361 22.11 24.12 13.47
CA PRO A 361 22.99 23.28 12.64
C PRO A 361 22.63 23.35 11.15
N THR A 362 23.51 22.83 10.27
CA THR A 362 23.17 22.68 8.84
C THR A 362 21.89 21.86 8.69
N PHE A 363 21.05 22.22 7.72
CA PHE A 363 19.71 21.61 7.58
C PHE A 363 19.78 20.08 7.56
N ASN A 364 19.00 19.46 8.44
CA ASN A 364 18.75 18.03 8.48
C ASN A 364 17.27 17.81 8.78
N LYS A 365 16.58 17.03 7.95
CA LYS A 365 15.12 16.85 8.08
C LYS A 365 14.64 16.32 9.45
N GLY A 366 15.52 15.69 10.23
CA GLY A 366 15.22 15.24 11.59
C GLY A 366 15.32 16.32 12.68
N ILE A 367 15.85 17.50 12.35
CA ILE A 367 16.02 18.63 13.26
C ILE A 367 14.92 19.66 12.98
N THR A 368 14.19 20.05 14.01
CA THR A 368 13.03 20.96 13.92
C THR A 368 13.32 22.36 14.44
N GLU A 369 14.49 22.60 15.01
CA GLU A 369 14.90 23.89 15.56
C GLU A 369 16.26 24.30 15.00
N TYR A 370 16.33 25.54 14.51
CA TYR A 370 17.52 26.12 13.92
C TYR A 370 17.74 27.53 14.44
N THR A 371 19.01 27.93 14.48
CA THR A 371 19.41 29.32 14.68
C THR A 371 20.12 29.86 13.44
N ALA A 372 20.09 31.17 13.26
CA ALA A 372 20.92 31.87 12.28
C ALA A 372 21.25 33.27 12.82
N THR A 373 22.41 33.82 12.43
CA THR A 373 22.80 35.19 12.78
C THR A 373 22.99 36.02 11.52
N VAL A 374 22.51 37.26 11.53
CA VAL A 374 22.68 38.23 10.44
C VAL A 374 23.22 39.57 10.97
N GLU A 375 23.97 40.29 10.13
CA GLU A 375 24.46 41.63 10.46
C GLU A 375 23.31 42.63 10.63
N ASN A 376 23.54 43.70 11.40
CA ASN A 376 22.50 44.69 11.71
C ASN A 376 21.92 45.35 10.45
N SER A 377 22.70 45.51 9.39
CA SER A 377 22.25 46.07 8.10
C SER A 377 21.21 45.21 7.37
N ILE A 378 21.06 43.93 7.74
CA ILE A 378 20.05 43.03 7.18
C ILE A 378 18.73 43.19 7.94
N THR A 379 17.82 44.00 7.40
CA THR A 379 16.52 44.31 8.02
C THR A 379 15.40 43.31 7.72
N SER A 380 15.63 42.36 6.81
CA SER A 380 14.66 41.32 6.48
C SER A 380 15.33 40.07 5.89
N VAL A 381 14.63 38.93 5.95
CA VAL A 381 15.07 37.65 5.38
C VAL A 381 13.92 36.94 4.66
N GLY A 382 14.21 36.23 3.58
CA GLY A 382 13.30 35.27 2.96
C GLY A 382 13.69 33.84 3.32
N VAL A 383 12.72 32.94 3.41
CA VAL A 383 12.93 31.52 3.71
C VAL A 383 12.49 30.67 2.52
N THR A 384 13.35 29.75 2.09
CA THR A 384 13.07 28.85 0.94
C THR A 384 13.00 27.40 1.41
N PRO A 385 11.82 26.92 1.83
CA PRO A 385 11.60 25.53 2.19
C PRO A 385 11.28 24.66 0.97
N THR A 386 11.79 23.44 0.92
CA THR A 386 11.44 22.42 -0.09
C THR A 386 10.81 21.22 0.58
N ALA A 387 9.54 20.93 0.30
CA ALA A 387 8.83 19.77 0.85
C ALA A 387 9.34 18.45 0.26
N GLU A 388 9.37 17.40 1.10
CA GLU A 388 9.65 16.03 0.67
C GLU A 388 8.46 15.42 -0.08
N ASP A 389 7.22 15.73 0.34
CA ASP A 389 6.01 15.42 -0.41
C ASP A 389 5.61 16.60 -1.30
N PRO A 390 5.57 16.45 -2.65
CA PRO A 390 5.19 17.52 -3.56
C PRO A 390 3.73 17.97 -3.39
N ASN A 391 2.87 17.15 -2.75
CA ASN A 391 1.48 17.48 -2.48
C ASN A 391 1.28 18.13 -1.09
N ALA A 392 2.32 18.22 -0.27
CA ALA A 392 2.24 18.90 1.01
C ALA A 392 2.11 20.42 0.83
N THR A 393 1.46 21.05 1.80
CA THR A 393 1.33 22.51 1.85
C THR A 393 2.33 23.07 2.85
N ILE A 394 3.06 24.12 2.46
CA ILE A 394 4.01 24.82 3.33
C ILE A 394 3.44 26.19 3.68
N THR A 395 3.56 26.58 4.95
CA THR A 395 3.30 27.95 5.40
C THR A 395 4.51 28.48 6.18
N VAL A 396 4.92 29.71 5.89
CA VAL A 396 5.96 30.45 6.62
C VAL A 396 5.27 31.59 7.37
N ASN A 397 5.35 31.60 8.71
CA ASN A 397 4.60 32.51 9.59
C ASN A 397 3.10 32.57 9.24
N GLY A 398 2.51 31.40 8.93
CA GLY A 398 1.09 31.26 8.57
C GLY A 398 0.75 31.63 7.12
N LYS A 399 1.65 32.22 6.34
CA LYS A 399 1.44 32.53 4.92
C LYS A 399 1.86 31.35 4.04
N LYS A 400 1.01 30.95 3.08
CA LYS A 400 1.30 29.83 2.16
C LYS A 400 2.48 30.17 1.24
N VAL A 401 3.43 29.24 1.11
CA VAL A 401 4.60 29.34 0.25
C VAL A 401 4.70 28.06 -0.60
N PRO A 402 4.84 28.16 -1.94
CA PRO A 402 5.09 26.99 -2.78
C PRO A 402 6.40 26.29 -2.40
N SER A 403 6.47 24.96 -2.58
CA SER A 403 7.72 24.22 -2.38
C SER A 403 8.84 24.77 -3.27
N ALA A 404 10.04 24.90 -2.70
CA ALA A 404 11.24 25.49 -3.32
C ALA A 404 11.13 26.98 -3.71
N ALA A 405 10.04 27.67 -3.33
CA ALA A 405 9.93 29.12 -3.51
C ALA A 405 10.36 29.86 -2.24
N THR A 406 11.02 31.01 -2.43
CA THR A 406 11.34 31.92 -1.31
C THR A 406 10.07 32.60 -0.82
N SER A 407 9.88 32.64 0.49
CA SER A 407 8.81 33.41 1.13
C SER A 407 8.92 34.89 0.78
N PRO A 408 7.83 35.69 0.94
CA PRO A 408 7.96 37.13 1.04
C PRO A 408 8.99 37.51 2.12
N ASN A 409 9.64 38.66 1.96
CA ASN A 409 10.59 39.17 2.96
C ASN A 409 9.91 39.32 4.32
N ILE A 410 10.55 38.75 5.35
CA ILE A 410 10.14 38.80 6.74
C ILE A 410 11.01 39.85 7.42
N SER A 411 10.41 40.95 7.87
CA SER A 411 11.11 41.99 8.62
C SER A 411 11.70 41.43 9.91
N LEU A 412 12.90 41.88 10.24
CA LEU A 412 13.63 41.48 11.44
C LEU A 412 13.77 42.67 12.38
N ASP A 413 13.27 42.53 13.60
CA ASP A 413 13.60 43.42 14.71
C ASP A 413 15.02 43.11 15.21
N GLU A 414 15.65 44.04 15.94
CA GLU A 414 16.95 43.75 16.55
C GLU A 414 16.80 42.67 17.65
N GLY A 415 17.75 41.73 17.71
CA GLY A 415 17.67 40.56 18.58
C GLY A 415 17.05 39.33 17.89
N VAL A 416 16.46 38.43 18.69
CA VAL A 416 15.95 37.13 18.21
C VAL A 416 14.57 37.28 17.58
N ASN A 417 14.45 36.80 16.34
CA ASN A 417 13.21 36.74 15.57
C ASN A 417 12.86 35.28 15.27
N THR A 418 11.68 34.83 15.67
CA THR A 418 11.23 33.45 15.42
C THR A 418 10.41 33.35 14.14
N ILE A 419 10.82 32.45 13.24
CA ILE A 419 10.12 32.13 11.99
C ILE A 419 9.64 30.69 12.05
N ASN A 420 8.34 30.49 11.91
CA ASN A 420 7.71 29.16 11.90
C ASN A 420 7.44 28.70 10.47
N VAL A 421 8.08 27.62 10.06
CA VAL A 421 7.86 26.95 8.78
C VAL A 421 7.08 25.67 9.03
N LYS A 422 5.79 25.67 8.75
CA LYS A 422 4.89 24.53 8.96
C LYS A 422 4.61 23.81 7.65
N VAL A 423 4.81 22.50 7.62
CA VAL A 423 4.50 21.60 6.51
C VAL A 423 3.29 20.76 6.91
N THR A 424 2.27 20.70 6.06
CA THR A 424 1.03 19.94 6.28
C THR A 424 0.81 18.97 5.12
N ASP A 425 0.73 17.67 5.40
CA ASP A 425 0.46 16.65 4.38
C ASP A 425 -1.01 16.68 3.91
N THR A 426 -1.34 15.88 2.90
CA THR A 426 -2.72 15.82 2.35
C THR A 426 -3.75 15.16 3.28
N LYS A 427 -3.36 14.57 4.41
CA LYS A 427 -4.26 14.05 5.47
C LYS A 427 -4.43 15.02 6.64
N GLY A 428 -3.68 16.14 6.64
CA GLY A 428 -3.71 17.14 7.69
C GLY A 428 -2.72 16.91 8.83
N ASN A 429 -1.79 15.95 8.70
CA ASN A 429 -0.68 15.82 9.64
C ASN A 429 0.29 16.97 9.42
N THR A 430 0.95 17.45 10.49
CA THR A 430 1.79 18.65 10.40
C THR A 430 3.12 18.49 11.12
N GLN A 431 4.18 19.06 10.55
CA GLN A 431 5.47 19.29 11.20
C GLN A 431 5.82 20.77 11.11
N THR A 432 6.38 21.34 12.18
CA THR A 432 6.87 22.73 12.19
C THR A 432 8.38 22.72 12.39
N TYR A 433 9.08 23.51 11.58
CA TYR A 433 10.48 23.87 11.72
C TYR A 433 10.55 25.32 12.23
N VAL A 434 11.23 25.52 13.36
CA VAL A 434 11.39 26.81 14.03
C VAL A 434 12.77 27.34 13.69
N VAL A 435 12.84 28.53 13.08
CA VAL A 435 14.09 29.21 12.75
C VAL A 435 14.18 30.49 13.57
N ASN A 436 15.11 30.52 14.53
CA ASN A 436 15.40 31.69 15.35
C ASN A 436 16.53 32.50 14.70
N VAL A 437 16.17 33.56 14.00
CA VAL A 437 17.12 34.47 13.34
C VAL A 437 17.48 35.60 14.30
N THR A 438 18.73 35.68 14.71
CA THR A 438 19.26 36.76 15.55
C THR A 438 19.85 37.84 14.66
N ARG A 439 19.19 39.00 14.59
CA ARG A 439 19.73 40.20 13.97
C ARG A 439 20.56 40.95 15.01
N LYS A 440 21.86 41.16 14.74
CA LYS A 440 22.75 41.90 15.66
C LYS A 440 22.20 43.31 15.96
N TYR A 441 22.37 43.82 17.17
CA TYR A 441 21.94 45.18 17.50
C TYR A 441 22.91 46.22 16.93
N SER A 442 22.42 47.43 16.62
CA SER A 442 23.27 48.57 16.23
C SER A 442 24.14 49.08 17.40
N LYS A 443 23.64 48.94 18.64
CA LYS A 443 24.34 49.32 19.89
C LYS A 443 25.53 48.43 20.26
N ASP A 444 25.64 47.24 19.67
CA ASP A 444 26.76 46.32 19.92
C ASP A 444 27.99 46.65 19.05
N ASN A 445 27.91 47.68 18.20
CA ASN A 445 29.06 48.19 17.46
C ASN A 445 29.99 48.99 18.38
N VAL A 446 31.06 48.34 18.80
CA VAL A 446 32.11 48.85 19.70
C VAL A 446 33.40 49.20 18.95
N ASN A 447 33.34 49.43 17.65
CA ASN A 447 34.52 49.79 16.87
C ASN A 447 34.74 51.31 16.81
N LEU A 448 36.00 51.73 16.74
CA LEU A 448 36.38 53.12 16.48
C LEU A 448 36.24 53.44 14.98
N ALA A 449 35.72 54.63 14.68
CA ALA A 449 35.73 55.23 13.36
C ALA A 449 37.08 55.91 13.07
N THR A 450 37.76 56.43 14.10
CA THR A 450 39.11 57.01 14.00
C THR A 450 39.93 56.71 15.25
N LEU A 451 41.25 56.60 15.09
CA LEU A 451 42.25 56.53 16.17
C LEU A 451 43.55 57.17 15.68
N SER A 452 44.16 58.04 16.49
CA SER A 452 45.50 58.60 16.24
C SER A 452 46.16 59.11 17.53
N VAL A 453 47.41 59.55 17.45
CA VAL A 453 48.20 60.09 18.57
C VAL A 453 48.75 61.46 18.18
N THR A 454 48.85 62.40 19.14
CA THR A 454 49.34 63.77 18.86
C THR A 454 50.74 63.80 18.27
N ASP A 455 51.59 62.85 18.65
CA ASP A 455 52.98 62.74 18.24
C ASP A 455 53.28 61.30 17.82
N GLY A 456 53.89 61.13 16.66
CA GLY A 456 54.15 59.82 16.05
C GLY A 456 53.06 59.38 15.08
N THR A 457 53.21 58.19 14.51
CA THR A 457 52.27 57.62 13.55
C THR A 457 51.95 56.20 13.95
N LEU A 458 50.66 55.84 13.88
CA LEU A 458 50.22 54.47 14.09
C LEU A 458 50.85 53.55 13.03
N SER A 459 51.41 52.44 13.49
CA SER A 459 51.84 51.34 12.65
C SER A 459 51.19 50.06 13.19
N PRO A 460 50.33 49.39 12.40
CA PRO A 460 49.91 49.74 11.03
C PRO A 460 49.02 51.01 10.97
N LYS A 461 48.73 51.51 9.75
CA LYS A 461 47.73 52.58 9.54
C LYS A 461 46.40 52.13 10.15
N PHE A 462 45.67 53.06 10.77
CA PHE A 462 44.40 52.76 11.43
C PHE A 462 43.40 52.05 10.51
N ASP A 463 42.86 50.94 11.00
CA ASP A 463 41.76 50.16 10.45
C ASP A 463 40.83 49.76 11.64
N PRO A 464 39.51 49.95 11.54
CA PRO A 464 38.59 49.67 12.65
C PRO A 464 38.63 48.23 13.20
N GLU A 465 39.07 47.25 12.40
CA GLU A 465 39.20 45.84 12.79
C GLU A 465 40.63 45.47 13.21
N THR A 466 41.55 46.42 13.18
CA THR A 466 42.89 46.25 13.75
C THR A 466 42.90 46.81 15.17
N TYR A 467 43.11 45.93 16.15
CA TYR A 467 42.98 46.27 17.57
C TYR A 467 44.33 46.55 18.26
N LEU A 468 45.44 46.51 17.52
CA LEU A 468 46.79 46.50 18.06
C LEU A 468 47.67 47.44 17.25
N TYR A 469 48.24 48.43 17.92
CA TYR A 469 49.04 49.47 17.26
C TYR A 469 50.33 49.74 18.00
N SER A 470 51.35 50.12 17.24
CA SER A 470 52.59 50.70 17.75
C SER A 470 52.73 52.15 17.30
N VAL A 471 53.29 53.00 18.15
CA VAL A 471 53.59 54.40 17.84
C VAL A 471 54.98 54.70 18.35
N LYS A 472 55.92 55.00 17.45
CA LYS A 472 57.26 55.47 17.84
C LYS A 472 57.24 56.99 17.99
N VAL A 473 57.70 57.47 19.14
CA VAL A 473 57.86 58.90 19.43
C VAL A 473 59.32 59.22 19.75
N ALA A 474 59.75 60.44 19.40
CA ALA A 474 61.09 60.89 19.70
C ALA A 474 61.34 60.97 21.22
N LYS A 475 62.57 60.75 21.66
CA LYS A 475 62.94 60.66 23.09
C LYS A 475 62.58 61.92 23.89
N ASN A 476 62.58 63.09 23.25
CA ASN A 476 62.23 64.39 23.86
C ASN A 476 60.71 64.60 24.06
N ILE A 477 59.86 63.72 23.52
CA ILE A 477 58.41 63.76 23.76
C ILE A 477 58.12 63.04 25.08
N GLU A 478 57.80 63.81 26.11
CA GLU A 478 57.56 63.30 27.46
C GLU A 478 56.10 62.95 27.75
N LYS A 479 55.17 63.40 26.89
CA LYS A 479 53.73 63.17 27.02
C LYS A 479 53.00 63.29 25.67
N VAL A 480 51.90 62.57 25.48
CA VAL A 480 51.05 62.60 24.27
C VAL A 480 49.56 62.59 24.60
N ARG A 481 48.68 62.81 23.62
CA ARG A 481 47.24 62.49 23.71
C ARG A 481 46.82 61.49 22.64
N ILE A 482 45.76 60.75 22.94
CA ILE A 482 45.09 59.87 21.98
C ILE A 482 43.85 60.59 21.45
N LEU A 483 43.66 60.58 20.13
CA LEU A 483 42.49 61.12 19.44
C LEU A 483 41.65 59.97 18.90
N PHE A 484 40.33 60.04 19.02
CA PHE A 484 39.43 58.95 18.69
C PHE A 484 37.99 59.41 18.42
N SER A 485 37.26 58.61 17.65
CA SER A 485 35.80 58.70 17.54
C SER A 485 35.22 57.30 17.39
N ALA A 486 34.14 56.98 18.09
CA ALA A 486 33.42 55.72 17.91
C ALA A 486 32.62 55.71 16.60
N GLN A 487 32.38 54.52 16.02
CA GLN A 487 31.41 54.35 14.94
C GLN A 487 29.96 54.48 15.44
N ASN A 488 29.75 54.26 16.74
CA ASN A 488 28.50 54.44 17.44
C ASN A 488 28.59 55.65 18.38
N ASP A 489 27.83 56.71 18.11
CA ASP A 489 27.84 57.95 18.90
C ASP A 489 27.32 57.79 20.33
N SER A 490 26.58 56.70 20.61
CA SER A 490 26.10 56.35 21.95
C SER A 490 27.13 55.54 22.77
N ALA A 491 28.24 55.09 22.15
CA ALA A 491 29.27 54.33 22.85
C ALA A 491 30.12 55.23 23.77
N LYS A 492 30.53 54.69 24.92
CA LYS A 492 31.43 55.36 25.86
C LYS A 492 32.87 54.95 25.56
N ILE A 493 33.79 55.89 25.56
CA ILE A 493 35.22 55.60 25.33
C ILE A 493 35.98 55.77 26.64
N LYS A 494 36.80 54.78 26.99
CA LYS A 494 37.69 54.81 28.15
C LYS A 494 39.13 54.76 27.70
N VAL A 495 39.95 55.72 28.11
CA VAL A 495 41.41 55.70 27.91
C VAL A 495 42.07 55.46 29.27
N ASN A 496 42.80 54.35 29.40
CA ASN A 496 43.39 53.89 30.67
C ASN A 496 42.39 53.91 31.84
N GLY A 497 41.14 53.50 31.56
CA GLY A 497 40.05 53.39 32.54
C GLY A 497 39.27 54.68 32.81
N LYS A 498 39.71 55.85 32.32
CA LYS A 498 38.97 57.12 32.46
C LYS A 498 38.02 57.35 31.28
N GLU A 499 36.78 57.75 31.55
CA GLU A 499 35.74 57.97 30.53
C GLU A 499 35.88 59.31 29.79
N TYR A 500 35.62 59.27 28.49
CA TYR A 500 35.64 60.39 27.55
C TYR A 500 34.49 60.25 26.55
N THR A 501 34.03 61.38 26.00
CA THR A 501 33.21 61.43 24.78
C THR A 501 34.12 61.41 23.54
N ASN A 502 33.55 61.26 22.34
CA ASN A 502 34.29 61.40 21.07
C ASN A 502 35.18 62.67 21.07
N GLY A 503 36.46 62.53 20.69
CA GLY A 503 37.43 63.63 20.77
C GLY A 503 38.85 63.19 21.12
N GLN A 504 39.36 63.64 22.27
CA GLN A 504 40.75 63.43 22.70
C GLN A 504 40.87 63.11 24.20
N SER A 505 41.93 62.40 24.58
CA SER A 505 42.30 62.13 25.97
C SER A 505 43.00 63.30 26.67
N ASP A 506 43.21 63.18 27.99
CA ASP A 506 44.22 63.98 28.69
C ASP A 506 45.65 63.63 28.24
N TYR A 507 46.63 64.43 28.66
CA TYR A 507 48.04 64.10 28.42
C TYR A 507 48.47 62.87 29.22
N ILE A 508 49.05 61.90 28.51
CA ILE A 508 49.62 60.67 29.06
C ILE A 508 51.13 60.85 29.13
N LYS A 509 51.71 60.83 30.34
CA LYS A 509 53.17 60.88 30.55
C LYS A 509 53.80 59.57 30.05
N LEU A 510 54.93 59.68 29.35
CA LEU A 510 55.68 58.55 28.82
C LEU A 510 57.00 58.37 29.57
N GLU A 511 57.31 57.14 29.98
CA GLU A 511 58.66 56.74 30.40
C GLU A 511 59.47 56.30 29.19
N VAL A 512 60.81 56.30 29.29
CA VAL A 512 61.67 55.80 28.20
C VAL A 512 61.42 54.30 28.02
N GLY A 513 61.24 53.85 26.78
CA GLY A 513 60.85 52.49 26.43
C GLY A 513 59.39 52.37 25.98
N ALA A 514 58.81 51.18 26.09
CA ALA A 514 57.42 50.91 25.70
C ALA A 514 56.44 51.32 26.81
N ASN A 515 55.41 52.08 26.44
CA ASN A 515 54.31 52.51 27.31
C ASN A 515 53.01 51.99 26.72
N ASN A 516 52.20 51.29 27.50
CA ASN A 516 50.94 50.75 27.02
C ASN A 516 49.78 51.70 27.32
N VAL A 517 48.89 51.88 26.34
CA VAL A 517 47.65 52.64 26.47
C VAL A 517 46.50 51.79 25.94
N ASP A 518 45.50 51.56 26.78
CA ASP A 518 44.27 50.85 26.41
C ASP A 518 43.17 51.87 26.11
N VAL A 519 42.61 51.80 24.90
CA VAL A 519 41.43 52.57 24.47
C VAL A 519 40.27 51.60 24.33
N GLN A 520 39.41 51.57 25.35
CA GLN A 520 38.26 50.69 25.39
C GLN A 520 37.01 51.44 24.91
N VAL A 521 36.29 50.85 23.96
CA VAL A 521 34.97 51.31 23.54
C VAL A 521 33.94 50.40 24.21
N VAL A 522 33.03 50.99 24.96
CA VAL A 522 31.99 50.31 25.73
C VAL A 522 30.65 50.66 25.09
N ALA A 523 29.90 49.63 24.70
CA ALA A 523 28.54 49.79 24.20
C ALA A 523 27.62 50.42 25.26
N GLU A 524 26.47 50.92 24.83
CA GLU A 524 25.46 51.51 25.72
C GLU A 524 24.97 50.54 26.80
N ASP A 525 25.03 49.22 26.52
CA ASP A 525 24.67 48.15 27.46
C ASP A 525 25.64 48.01 28.64
N GLY A 526 26.83 48.62 28.58
CA GLY A 526 27.88 48.54 29.59
C GLY A 526 28.62 47.20 29.68
N THR A 527 28.24 46.20 28.87
CA THR A 527 28.77 44.83 28.93
C THR A 527 29.57 44.45 27.69
N THR A 528 29.20 44.98 26.52
CA THR A 528 29.90 44.69 25.27
C THR A 528 31.02 45.69 25.10
N THR A 529 32.27 45.22 24.96
CA THR A 529 33.44 46.10 24.84
C THR A 529 34.45 45.59 23.83
N THR A 530 35.07 46.51 23.07
CA THR A 530 36.30 46.28 22.29
C THR A 530 37.41 47.14 22.85
N THR A 531 38.65 46.63 22.87
CA THR A 531 39.82 47.37 23.36
C THR A 531 40.89 47.47 22.28
N TYR A 532 41.23 48.70 21.90
CA TYR A 532 42.39 49.00 21.06
C TYR A 532 43.60 49.23 21.95
N LYS A 533 44.66 48.44 21.77
CA LYS A 533 45.90 48.53 22.56
C LYS A 533 46.98 49.24 21.76
N LEU A 534 47.50 50.33 22.33
CA LEU A 534 48.59 51.11 21.75
C LEU A 534 49.86 50.87 22.55
N SER A 535 50.94 50.52 21.88
CA SER A 535 52.30 50.50 22.45
C SER A 535 53.06 51.74 21.97
N LEU A 536 53.18 52.73 22.86
CA LEU A 536 53.89 53.97 22.62
C LEU A 536 55.37 53.79 23.00
N ILE A 537 56.23 53.75 21.99
CA ILE A 537 57.66 53.49 22.15
C ILE A 537 58.41 54.81 22.17
N ARG A 538 58.87 55.21 23.36
CA ARG A 538 59.71 56.39 23.59
C ARG A 538 61.18 55.95 23.65
N GLY A 539 61.86 55.84 22.50
CA GLY A 539 63.26 55.36 22.41
C GLY A 539 63.40 54.01 21.67
N ASP A 540 64.28 53.11 22.14
CA ASP A 540 64.59 51.76 21.58
C ASP A 540 64.41 50.63 22.67
N ILE A 541 64.19 49.32 22.33
CA ILE A 541 63.62 48.22 23.19
C ILE A 541 64.62 47.05 23.56
N GLU A 542 64.54 46.41 24.76
CA GLU A 542 65.43 45.30 25.29
C GLU A 542 64.71 44.08 25.98
N GLY A 543 64.85 42.81 25.51
CA GLY A 543 64.44 41.57 26.25
C GLY A 543 65.08 40.25 25.75
N LYS A 544 65.43 39.28 26.63
CA LYS A 544 66.20 38.03 26.32
C LYS A 544 65.62 36.75 26.97
N ASN A 545 65.68 35.61 26.28
CA ASN A 545 65.23 34.25 26.73
C ASN A 545 63.81 34.18 27.32
N GLN A 546 62.87 34.94 26.75
CA GLN A 546 61.54 35.06 27.30
C GLN A 546 60.50 35.28 26.22
N TRP A 547 59.27 34.87 26.53
CA TRP A 547 58.09 35.28 25.80
C TRP A 547 57.78 36.74 26.12
N VAL A 548 57.61 37.55 25.07
CA VAL A 548 57.21 38.95 25.16
C VAL A 548 55.93 39.11 24.34
N LEU A 549 54.89 39.64 24.97
CA LEU A 549 53.64 39.96 24.29
C LEU A 549 53.83 41.28 23.52
N VAL A 550 53.81 41.23 22.20
CA VAL A 550 53.99 42.39 21.33
C VAL A 550 52.83 42.46 20.38
N ALA A 551 52.07 43.56 20.41
CA ALA A 551 50.87 43.72 19.60
C ALA A 551 49.93 42.50 19.72
N GLY A 552 49.63 42.09 20.95
CA GLY A 552 48.71 41.00 21.29
C GLY A 552 49.17 39.59 20.93
N GLU A 553 50.30 39.44 20.25
CA GLU A 553 50.88 38.15 19.90
C GLU A 553 52.10 37.84 20.76
N TRP A 554 52.21 36.59 21.20
CA TRP A 554 53.36 36.13 21.98
C TRP A 554 54.54 35.86 21.05
N ARG A 555 55.67 36.52 21.32
CA ARG A 555 56.93 36.37 20.56
C ARG A 555 58.04 35.90 21.48
N PHE A 556 58.82 34.93 21.04
CA PHE A 556 59.95 34.44 21.82
C PHE A 556 61.26 35.11 21.37
N TYR A 557 61.99 35.67 22.33
CA TYR A 557 63.33 36.19 22.12
C TYR A 557 64.35 35.24 22.72
N ASN A 558 65.33 34.80 21.93
CA ASN A 558 66.36 33.86 22.37
C ASN A 558 67.41 34.53 23.29
N ALA A 559 68.46 33.79 23.64
CA ALA A 559 69.52 34.26 24.56
C ALA A 559 70.28 35.48 24.03
N ALA A 560 70.32 35.66 22.71
CA ALA A 560 70.93 36.81 22.05
C ALA A 560 69.98 38.03 21.96
N GLY A 561 68.74 37.92 22.44
CA GLY A 561 67.72 38.96 22.28
C GLY A 561 67.18 39.05 20.85
N ILE A 562 67.36 37.99 20.06
CA ILE A 562 66.87 37.90 18.69
C ILE A 562 65.53 37.16 18.70
N GLN A 563 64.55 37.70 17.99
CA GLN A 563 63.24 37.08 17.82
C GLN A 563 63.36 35.76 17.04
N VAL A 564 62.76 34.68 17.55
CA VAL A 564 62.67 33.39 16.86
C VAL A 564 61.53 33.42 15.83
N LYS A 565 61.78 32.92 14.62
CA LYS A 565 60.87 32.94 13.46
C LYS A 565 60.99 31.65 12.66
N ASN A 566 59.87 31.13 12.16
CA ASN A 566 59.76 29.85 11.42
C ASN A 566 60.50 28.70 12.10
N ASP A 567 60.41 28.60 13.42
CA ASP A 567 61.17 27.61 14.16
C ASP A 567 60.45 27.17 15.44
N TRP A 568 60.83 25.99 15.91
CA TRP A 568 60.35 25.41 17.15
C TRP A 568 61.07 26.04 18.35
N VAL A 569 60.29 26.34 19.38
CA VAL A 569 60.78 26.85 20.67
C VAL A 569 60.45 25.80 21.73
N LYS A 570 61.49 25.35 22.46
CA LYS A 570 61.29 24.58 23.69
C LYS A 570 61.39 25.50 24.89
N TYR A 571 60.29 25.68 25.62
CA TYR A 571 60.22 26.51 26.82
C TYR A 571 59.44 25.77 27.90
N ASP A 572 59.93 25.79 29.14
CA ASP A 572 59.35 25.07 30.29
C ASP A 572 58.99 23.60 30.00
N ASN A 573 59.89 22.91 29.30
CA ASN A 573 59.74 21.53 28.84
C ASN A 573 58.55 21.24 27.90
N GLN A 574 57.96 22.29 27.31
CA GLN A 574 56.89 22.23 26.32
C GLN A 574 57.40 22.76 24.97
N TRP A 575 56.78 22.31 23.88
CA TRP A 575 57.12 22.73 22.52
C TRP A 575 56.08 23.70 21.98
N TYR A 576 56.56 24.77 21.34
CA TYR A 576 55.79 25.81 20.67
C TYR A 576 56.37 26.04 19.27
N PHE A 577 55.59 26.65 18.38
CA PHE A 577 56.09 27.05 17.05
C PHE A 577 55.85 28.54 16.81
N CYS A 578 56.88 29.24 16.32
CA CYS A 578 56.78 30.63 15.90
C CYS A 578 56.78 30.71 14.38
N ASP A 579 55.86 31.47 13.78
CA ASP A 579 55.79 31.62 12.32
C ASP A 579 56.80 32.63 11.75
N ILE A 580 56.63 33.00 10.48
CA ILE A 580 57.51 33.92 9.74
C ILE A 580 57.57 35.32 10.38
N ASN A 581 56.51 35.73 11.08
CA ASN A 581 56.46 36.99 11.81
C ASN A 581 57.04 36.85 13.22
N GLY A 582 57.28 35.61 13.65
CA GLY A 582 57.77 35.21 14.96
C GLY A 582 56.66 35.17 16.01
N ASP A 583 55.41 35.07 15.55
CA ASP A 583 54.22 34.99 16.39
C ASP A 583 53.95 33.51 16.73
N ARG A 584 53.62 33.23 17.99
CA ARG A 584 53.32 31.87 18.48
C ARG A 584 52.05 31.32 17.84
N LYS A 585 52.12 30.14 17.22
CA LYS A 585 50.97 29.49 16.58
C LYS A 585 50.11 28.66 17.54
N THR A 586 48.87 28.47 17.14
CA THR A 586 47.88 27.54 17.70
C THR A 586 47.23 26.76 16.54
N GLY A 587 46.57 25.65 16.83
CA GLY A 587 45.93 24.78 15.85
C GLY A 587 46.89 23.94 15.01
N TRP A 588 46.43 23.53 13.83
CA TRP A 588 47.20 22.70 12.90
C TRP A 588 48.31 23.47 12.20
N ILE A 589 49.52 22.92 12.21
CA ILE A 589 50.66 23.41 11.43
C ILE A 589 51.28 22.27 10.60
N PHE A 590 51.84 22.62 9.44
CA PHE A 590 52.58 21.69 8.60
C PHE A 590 54.03 22.15 8.51
N GLU A 591 54.94 21.36 9.08
CA GLU A 591 56.35 21.70 9.17
C GLU A 591 57.22 20.48 8.86
N SER A 592 58.26 20.69 8.04
CA SER A 592 59.23 19.65 7.68
C SER A 592 58.58 18.33 7.20
N GLY A 593 57.48 18.45 6.44
CA GLY A 593 56.77 17.31 5.85
C GLY A 593 55.75 16.61 6.75
N ASN A 594 55.53 17.10 7.98
CA ASN A 594 54.62 16.48 8.95
C ASN A 594 53.60 17.49 9.48
N TRP A 595 52.41 17.00 9.82
CA TRP A 595 51.38 17.79 10.52
C TRP A 595 51.55 17.68 12.02
N TYR A 596 51.37 18.79 12.73
CA TYR A 596 51.36 18.89 14.19
C TYR A 596 50.13 19.67 14.64
N TYR A 597 49.73 19.50 15.90
CA TYR A 597 48.64 20.26 16.49
C TYR A 597 49.12 21.00 17.74
N LEU A 598 48.88 22.30 17.81
CA LEU A 598 49.15 23.16 18.96
C LEU A 598 47.81 23.52 19.62
N ASN A 599 47.70 23.43 20.94
CA ASN A 599 46.49 23.86 21.64
C ASN A 599 46.34 25.40 21.67
N ASP A 600 45.33 25.91 22.37
CA ASP A 600 45.08 27.35 22.50
C ASP A 600 46.22 28.10 23.23
N ASP A 601 46.97 27.39 24.08
CA ASP A 601 48.19 27.86 24.71
C ASP A 601 49.44 27.66 23.84
N GLY A 602 49.27 27.31 22.56
CA GLY A 602 50.36 27.10 21.60
C GLY A 602 51.25 25.89 21.91
N ILE A 603 50.86 25.06 22.87
CA ILE A 603 51.60 23.87 23.31
C ILE A 603 51.32 22.75 22.30
N MET A 604 52.38 22.11 21.82
CA MET A 604 52.28 20.94 20.96
C MET A 604 51.65 19.76 21.68
N ILE A 605 50.60 19.22 21.08
CA ILE A 605 49.84 18.08 21.61
C ILE A 605 50.39 16.76 21.07
N THR A 606 50.35 15.74 21.92
CA THR A 606 50.60 14.33 21.60
C THR A 606 49.40 13.49 22.04
N GLY A 607 49.19 12.31 21.44
CA GLY A 607 48.06 11.43 21.71
C GLY A 607 46.83 11.72 20.85
N TRP A 608 45.66 11.33 21.36
CA TRP A 608 44.37 11.48 20.66
C TRP A 608 43.91 12.94 20.63
N GLN A 609 43.57 13.44 19.44
CA GLN A 609 43.01 14.78 19.26
C GLN A 609 41.71 14.69 18.46
N TYR A 610 40.65 15.32 18.97
CA TYR A 610 39.40 15.49 18.24
C TYR A 610 39.31 16.90 17.68
N ASP A 611 39.17 17.03 16.36
CA ASP A 611 39.03 18.32 15.70
C ASP A 611 38.09 18.23 14.51
N LYS A 612 37.19 19.20 14.38
CA LYS A 612 36.25 19.35 13.24
C LYS A 612 35.53 18.05 12.82
N GLY A 613 35.12 17.23 13.78
CA GLY A 613 34.33 16.02 13.53
C GLY A 613 35.15 14.73 13.36
N TYR A 614 36.48 14.79 13.44
CA TYR A 614 37.35 13.64 13.23
C TYR A 614 38.33 13.45 14.39
N TRP A 615 38.67 12.20 14.66
CA TRP A 615 39.75 11.83 15.55
C TRP A 615 41.06 11.69 14.78
N TYR A 616 42.13 12.22 15.36
CA TYR A 616 43.51 12.15 14.89
C TYR A 616 44.39 11.58 16.00
N TYR A 617 45.58 11.10 15.64
CA TYR A 617 46.58 10.68 16.62
C TYR A 617 47.93 11.34 16.33
N LEU A 618 48.41 12.11 17.30
CA LEU A 618 49.70 12.79 17.29
C LEU A 618 50.71 11.89 18.01
N GLN A 619 51.79 11.53 17.34
CA GLN A 619 52.81 10.62 17.88
C GLN A 619 53.61 11.30 19.00
N GLY A 620 54.53 10.56 19.64
CA GLY A 620 55.31 11.09 20.76
C GLY A 620 56.24 12.26 20.39
N ASP A 621 56.59 12.39 19.11
CA ASP A 621 57.32 13.53 18.55
C ASP A 621 56.38 14.67 18.06
N GLY A 622 55.07 14.52 18.27
CA GLY A 622 54.03 15.45 17.84
C GLY A 622 53.53 15.25 16.41
N SER A 623 54.19 14.42 15.60
CA SER A 623 53.80 14.23 14.20
C SER A 623 52.49 13.44 14.07
N MET A 624 51.60 13.88 13.19
CA MET A 624 50.31 13.23 12.95
C MET A 624 50.48 11.90 12.22
N ARG A 625 49.82 10.86 12.72
CA ARG A 625 49.74 9.56 12.04
C ARG A 625 48.84 9.67 10.82
N THR A 626 49.33 9.26 9.65
CA THR A 626 48.57 9.26 8.39
C THR A 626 48.80 7.97 7.61
N ASN A 627 47.79 7.57 6.83
CA ASN A 627 47.83 6.44 5.90
C ASN A 627 48.43 5.14 6.47
N ALA A 628 48.07 4.81 7.71
CA ALA A 628 48.73 3.74 8.44
C ALA A 628 47.81 3.06 9.45
N TRP A 629 48.05 1.76 9.59
CA TRP A 629 47.63 1.00 10.77
C TRP A 629 48.51 1.37 11.96
N ALA A 630 47.91 1.44 13.14
CA ALA A 630 48.62 1.63 14.39
C ALA A 630 47.93 0.88 15.53
N THR A 631 48.70 0.51 16.55
CA THR A 631 48.20 -0.14 17.75
C THR A 631 48.39 0.79 18.94
N TYR A 632 47.29 1.07 19.65
CA TYR A 632 47.28 1.86 20.88
C TYR A 632 46.46 1.12 21.93
N ASP A 633 46.97 0.99 23.16
CA ASP A 633 46.36 0.22 24.24
C ASP A 633 45.93 -1.21 23.84
N GLY A 634 46.75 -1.87 23.00
CA GLY A 634 46.48 -3.22 22.49
C GLY A 634 45.38 -3.32 21.43
N LYS A 635 44.81 -2.19 21.00
CA LYS A 635 43.75 -2.12 19.97
C LYS A 635 44.28 -1.57 18.66
N TRP A 636 43.79 -2.10 17.54
CA TRP A 636 44.18 -1.66 16.20
C TRP A 636 43.26 -0.56 15.68
N TYR A 637 43.85 0.46 15.09
CA TYR A 637 43.20 1.61 14.48
C TYR A 637 43.79 1.86 13.10
N TYR A 638 43.02 2.49 12.22
CA TYR A 638 43.48 2.90 10.90
C TYR A 638 43.20 4.39 10.64
N PHE A 639 44.22 5.09 10.15
CA PHE A 639 44.14 6.50 9.77
C PHE A 639 44.30 6.65 8.26
N ASN A 640 43.41 7.43 7.64
CA ASN A 640 43.48 7.70 6.20
C ASN A 640 44.61 8.68 5.83
N ASN A 641 44.71 9.06 4.55
CA ASN A 641 45.74 9.97 4.04
C ASN A 641 45.69 11.38 4.67
N TYR A 642 44.58 11.76 5.28
CA TYR A 642 44.39 13.03 5.98
C TYR A 642 44.57 12.91 7.50
N GLY A 643 44.95 11.72 7.99
CA GLY A 643 45.13 11.44 9.42
C GLY A 643 43.83 11.21 10.18
N GLN A 644 42.70 11.11 9.48
CA GLN A 644 41.40 10.90 10.11
C GLN A 644 41.23 9.41 10.44
N LEU A 645 40.88 9.12 11.68
CA LEU A 645 40.50 7.79 12.14
C LEU A 645 39.32 7.25 11.32
N GLN A 646 39.43 6.03 10.84
CA GLN A 646 38.36 5.37 10.09
C GLN A 646 37.47 4.53 11.01
N THR A 647 36.16 4.58 10.76
CA THR A 647 35.12 3.72 11.37
C THR A 647 34.38 2.96 10.26
N GLY A 648 33.68 1.88 10.61
CA GLY A 648 32.94 1.07 9.66
C GLY A 648 33.82 0.21 8.74
N TRP A 649 33.32 -0.11 7.54
CA TRP A 649 34.04 -0.93 6.55
C TRP A 649 35.13 -0.12 5.83
N TYR A 650 36.33 -0.67 5.77
CA TYR A 650 37.45 -0.07 5.05
C TYR A 650 38.20 -1.09 4.20
N PHE A 651 38.52 -0.69 2.97
CA PHE A 651 39.25 -1.52 2.02
C PHE A 651 40.73 -1.12 2.00
N TYR A 652 41.61 -2.03 2.42
CA TYR A 652 43.05 -1.80 2.50
C TYR A 652 43.82 -2.96 1.87
N LYS A 653 44.66 -2.63 0.88
CA LYS A 653 45.54 -3.58 0.17
C LYS A 653 44.85 -4.89 -0.25
N GLY A 654 43.66 -4.79 -0.85
CA GLY A 654 42.94 -5.94 -1.38
C GLY A 654 42.06 -6.68 -0.36
N LYS A 655 42.00 -6.22 0.89
CA LYS A 655 41.21 -6.85 1.97
C LYS A 655 40.26 -5.83 2.60
N TYR A 656 39.08 -6.29 3.00
CA TYR A 656 38.15 -5.50 3.82
C TYR A 656 38.42 -5.72 5.30
N TYR A 657 38.31 -4.65 6.07
CA TYR A 657 38.38 -4.62 7.54
C TYR A 657 37.16 -3.87 8.06
N TYR A 658 36.77 -4.16 9.29
CA TYR A 658 35.67 -3.45 9.94
C TYR A 658 36.15 -2.85 11.26
N MET A 659 35.92 -1.55 11.42
CA MET A 659 36.17 -0.81 12.65
C MET A 659 34.83 -0.46 13.31
N ASP A 660 34.75 -0.55 14.63
CA ASP A 660 33.56 -0.11 15.35
C ASP A 660 33.42 1.42 15.37
N ASP A 661 32.40 1.92 16.05
CA ASP A 661 32.12 3.37 16.17
C ASP A 661 33.22 4.14 16.92
N HIS A 662 34.12 3.44 17.63
CA HIS A 662 35.30 4.01 18.29
C HIS A 662 36.59 3.82 17.46
N GLY A 663 36.47 3.32 16.22
CA GLY A 663 37.58 3.09 15.30
C GLY A 663 38.41 1.85 15.61
N VAL A 664 37.96 0.99 16.53
CA VAL A 664 38.67 -0.24 16.91
C VAL A 664 38.38 -1.33 15.89
N MET A 665 39.43 -1.87 15.28
CA MET A 665 39.34 -2.99 14.35
C MET A 665 38.75 -4.24 15.03
N GLN A 666 37.69 -4.77 14.46
CA GLN A 666 36.98 -5.93 14.98
C GLN A 666 37.58 -7.25 14.46
N LYS A 667 37.34 -8.31 15.24
CA LYS A 667 37.70 -9.70 14.92
C LYS A 667 36.51 -10.61 15.23
N GLY A 668 36.42 -11.76 14.57
CA GLY A 668 35.33 -12.71 14.75
C GLY A 668 34.01 -12.25 14.12
N TRP A 669 32.89 -12.64 14.72
CA TRP A 669 31.56 -12.33 14.18
C TRP A 669 31.16 -10.87 14.40
N VAL A 670 30.76 -10.19 13.33
CA VAL A 670 30.20 -8.83 13.36
C VAL A 670 28.84 -8.82 12.67
N THR A 671 27.93 -7.97 13.15
CA THR A 671 26.64 -7.73 12.50
C THR A 671 26.60 -6.30 11.96
N TYR A 672 26.36 -6.14 10.67
CA TYR A 672 26.25 -4.86 10.00
C TYR A 672 25.06 -4.88 9.02
N ASP A 673 24.21 -3.86 9.08
CA ASP A 673 22.98 -3.75 8.28
C ASP A 673 22.15 -5.05 8.22
N LYS A 674 21.88 -5.63 9.41
CA LYS A 674 21.15 -6.91 9.62
C LYS A 674 21.83 -8.17 9.07
N ASN A 675 23.00 -8.04 8.44
CA ASN A 675 23.79 -9.15 7.90
C ASN A 675 24.94 -9.51 8.86
N LYS A 676 25.34 -10.79 8.86
CA LYS A 676 26.47 -11.27 9.67
C LYS A 676 27.70 -11.49 8.79
N TYR A 677 28.84 -11.06 9.30
CA TYR A 677 30.16 -11.18 8.68
C TYR A 677 31.13 -11.80 9.66
N TYR A 678 32.23 -12.37 9.17
CA TYR A 678 33.31 -12.88 10.02
C TYR A 678 34.64 -12.24 9.63
N LEU A 679 35.37 -11.74 10.62
CA LEU A 679 36.69 -11.13 10.47
C LEU A 679 37.73 -12.11 11.05
N ASN A 680 38.78 -12.40 10.29
CA ASN A 680 39.88 -13.26 10.74
C ASN A 680 40.67 -12.62 11.90
N ASP A 681 41.63 -13.34 12.46
CA ASP A 681 42.47 -12.83 13.55
C ASP A 681 43.36 -11.65 13.14
N ASP A 682 43.67 -11.51 11.85
CA ASP A 682 44.33 -10.35 11.25
C ASP A 682 43.37 -9.18 10.97
N GLY A 683 42.07 -9.34 11.28
CA GLY A 683 41.01 -8.37 11.05
C GLY A 683 40.41 -8.40 9.64
N SER A 684 40.97 -9.18 8.72
CA SER A 684 40.47 -9.23 7.36
C SER A 684 39.16 -9.98 7.25
N MET A 685 38.24 -9.49 6.42
CA MET A 685 36.95 -10.13 6.16
C MET A 685 37.11 -11.51 5.52
N ARG A 686 36.42 -12.50 6.06
CA ARG A 686 36.36 -13.86 5.56
C ARG A 686 35.31 -13.97 4.45
N THR A 687 35.67 -14.64 3.37
CA THR A 687 34.76 -15.19 2.37
C THR A 687 34.92 -16.71 2.30
N GLY A 688 33.94 -17.39 1.72
CA GLY A 688 33.93 -18.84 1.56
C GLY A 688 33.66 -19.61 2.85
N TRP A 689 34.20 -20.83 2.92
CA TRP A 689 33.98 -21.73 4.05
C TRP A 689 34.68 -21.29 5.33
N LEU A 690 33.93 -21.36 6.45
CA LEU A 690 34.40 -21.07 7.79
C LEU A 690 34.04 -22.22 8.74
N TYR A 691 35.04 -22.75 9.42
CA TYR A 691 34.86 -23.75 10.49
C TYR A 691 35.28 -23.15 11.84
N THR A 692 34.37 -23.13 12.81
CA THR A 692 34.62 -22.58 14.15
C THR A 692 34.98 -23.65 15.19
N GLY A 693 35.47 -24.81 14.76
CA GLY A 693 35.86 -25.93 15.65
C GLY A 693 34.70 -26.88 16.03
N LYS A 694 33.46 -26.51 15.74
CA LYS A 694 32.28 -27.39 15.86
C LYS A 694 31.28 -27.22 14.71
N ILE A 695 31.24 -26.06 14.09
CA ILE A 695 30.17 -25.66 13.19
C ILE A 695 30.78 -25.13 11.88
N TRP A 696 30.17 -25.52 10.76
CA TRP A 696 30.47 -24.97 9.44
C TRP A 696 29.49 -23.85 9.08
N TYR A 697 30.04 -22.77 8.55
CA TYR A 697 29.35 -21.64 7.95
C TYR A 697 29.90 -21.40 6.55
N TYR A 698 29.12 -20.68 5.73
CA TYR A 698 29.59 -20.17 4.45
C TYR A 698 29.30 -18.67 4.35
N LEU A 699 30.33 -17.91 3.99
CA LEU A 699 30.26 -16.48 3.73
C LEU A 699 30.36 -16.29 2.22
N ASP A 700 29.45 -15.54 1.61
CA ASP A 700 29.50 -15.30 0.16
C ASP A 700 30.65 -14.37 -0.25
N ASP A 701 30.74 -14.03 -1.54
CA ASP A 701 31.82 -13.19 -2.08
C ASP A 701 31.79 -11.75 -1.53
N SER A 702 30.64 -11.31 -1.00
CA SER A 702 30.52 -10.03 -0.26
C SER A 702 30.81 -10.16 1.23
N GLY A 703 31.14 -11.37 1.70
CA GLY A 703 31.41 -11.71 3.10
C GLY A 703 30.15 -11.97 3.94
N MET A 704 28.97 -11.94 3.33
CA MET A 704 27.71 -12.13 4.04
C MET A 704 27.49 -13.61 4.36
N MET A 705 27.08 -13.90 5.60
CA MET A 705 26.75 -15.24 6.04
C MET A 705 25.49 -15.76 5.35
N VAL A 706 25.64 -16.88 4.63
CA VAL A 706 24.57 -17.53 3.87
C VAL A 706 23.57 -18.24 4.78
N ARG A 707 22.30 -18.21 4.38
CA ARG A 707 21.18 -18.96 4.96
C ARG A 707 20.38 -19.65 3.86
N GLY A 708 19.69 -20.73 4.19
CA GLY A 708 18.91 -21.53 3.26
C GLY A 708 19.78 -22.40 2.34
N TRP A 709 19.21 -22.79 1.20
CA TRP A 709 19.89 -23.59 0.17
C TRP A 709 20.90 -22.75 -0.62
N LYS A 710 22.10 -23.29 -0.84
CA LYS A 710 23.14 -22.68 -1.67
C LYS A 710 23.94 -23.73 -2.42
N ASN A 711 24.15 -23.51 -3.72
CA ASN A 711 25.09 -24.29 -4.52
C ASN A 711 26.51 -23.72 -4.37
N ILE A 712 27.46 -24.55 -3.93
CA ILE A 712 28.85 -24.16 -3.69
C ILE A 712 29.74 -25.21 -4.34
N GLY A 713 30.47 -24.83 -5.40
CA GLY A 713 31.35 -25.75 -6.12
C GLY A 713 30.62 -26.95 -6.73
N GLY A 714 29.37 -26.77 -7.19
CA GLY A 714 28.57 -27.82 -7.83
C GLY A 714 27.80 -28.74 -6.87
N LYS A 715 27.89 -28.53 -5.55
CA LYS A 715 27.13 -29.28 -4.53
C LYS A 715 26.14 -28.38 -3.80
N ASN A 716 24.98 -28.91 -3.41
CA ASN A 716 23.96 -28.16 -2.70
C ASN A 716 24.08 -28.33 -1.19
N TYR A 717 24.18 -27.21 -0.47
CA TYR A 717 24.26 -27.18 0.99
C TYR A 717 23.07 -26.42 1.55
N TYR A 718 22.60 -26.82 2.73
CA TYR A 718 21.56 -26.12 3.46
C TYR A 718 22.13 -25.52 4.76
N PHE A 719 21.88 -24.22 4.97
CA PHE A 719 22.24 -23.47 6.16
C PHE A 719 20.97 -23.03 6.90
N ASP A 720 20.88 -23.24 8.21
CA ASP A 720 19.70 -22.81 8.96
C ASP A 720 19.62 -21.28 9.16
N ALA A 721 18.60 -20.83 9.89
CA ALA A 721 18.41 -19.40 10.19
C ALA A 721 19.59 -18.75 10.95
N ASN A 722 20.42 -19.55 11.63
CA ASN A 722 21.63 -19.11 12.32
C ASN A 722 22.88 -19.24 11.43
N GLY A 723 22.74 -19.67 10.18
CA GLY A 723 23.82 -19.89 9.22
C GLY A 723 24.58 -21.19 9.42
N VAL A 724 24.08 -22.10 10.26
CA VAL A 724 24.73 -23.38 10.55
C VAL A 724 24.47 -24.36 9.41
N MET A 725 25.53 -24.89 8.80
CA MET A 725 25.41 -25.96 7.80
C MET A 725 24.81 -27.21 8.43
N LYS A 726 23.73 -27.73 7.84
CA LYS A 726 23.13 -29.01 8.24
C LYS A 726 23.73 -30.18 7.45
N THR A 727 23.78 -31.33 8.11
CA THR A 727 24.25 -32.60 7.54
C THR A 727 23.28 -33.71 7.98
N GLY A 728 23.31 -34.86 7.28
CA GLY A 728 22.43 -35.98 7.58
C GLY A 728 20.97 -35.77 7.19
N MET A 729 20.08 -36.48 7.87
CA MET A 729 18.63 -36.38 7.67
C MET A 729 18.09 -35.10 8.33
N PHE A 730 17.49 -34.24 7.53
CA PHE A 730 16.94 -32.96 7.96
C PHE A 730 15.48 -32.81 7.50
N PHE A 731 14.58 -32.46 8.41
CA PHE A 731 13.16 -32.24 8.10
C PHE A 731 12.92 -30.78 7.74
N LEU A 732 12.46 -30.52 6.51
CA LEU A 732 12.21 -29.19 5.97
C LEU A 732 10.96 -29.22 5.08
N ASP A 733 10.09 -28.21 5.19
CA ASP A 733 8.89 -28.05 4.36
C ASP A 733 7.99 -29.30 4.28
N GLY A 734 7.83 -30.01 5.41
CA GLY A 734 6.96 -31.18 5.51
C GLY A 734 7.57 -32.51 5.05
N GLN A 735 8.85 -32.54 4.68
CA GLN A 735 9.54 -33.75 4.19
C GLN A 735 10.93 -33.95 4.81
N TRP A 736 11.38 -35.20 4.87
CA TRP A 736 12.74 -35.56 5.28
C TRP A 736 13.69 -35.53 4.08
N ILE A 737 14.77 -34.76 4.17
CA ILE A 737 15.79 -34.60 3.14
C ILE A 737 17.12 -35.16 3.66
N ASN A 738 17.78 -36.02 2.89
CA ASN A 738 19.11 -36.52 3.22
C ASN A 738 20.20 -35.64 2.59
N LEU A 739 20.88 -34.84 3.41
CA LEU A 739 21.90 -33.88 2.98
C LEU A 739 23.27 -34.53 2.71
N ASN A 740 23.45 -35.83 2.99
CA ASN A 740 24.71 -36.53 2.75
C ASN A 740 24.89 -37.01 1.29
N ASN A 741 23.85 -36.92 0.45
CA ASN A 741 23.82 -37.37 -0.95
C ASN A 741 23.49 -36.24 -1.96
N ALA A 742 23.53 -34.97 -1.56
CA ALA A 742 23.02 -33.81 -2.32
C ALA A 742 24.08 -32.82 -2.83
#